data_AF-A0A7S6RZY4-F1
#
_entry.id   AF-A0A7S6RZY4-F1
#
_cell.length_a   1.000
_cell.length_b   1.000
_cell.length_c   1.000
_cell.angle_alpha   90.00
_cell.angle_beta   90.00
_cell.angle_gamma   90.00
#
_symmetry.space_group_name_H-M   'P 1'
#
loop_
_entity.id
_entity.type
_entity.pdbx_description
1 polymer ?
#
loop_
_entity_poly.entity_id
_entity_poly.type
_entity_poly.pdbx_seq_one_letter_code
_entity_poly.pdbx_strand_id
1 'polypeptide(L)'
;MIHKRPFVRLLASAVVISTSTVPPALAGLGSDPPYQINGSGATLFVDFSRFAAATNDWIDCDGDGLWGFYDSDGDTILDATDQLAPTNPGNPNLYWIYQYRSVGSVEGFEEFVVWQTCSQLPEVVPSERGTLNTLDWAVTGVPNNAASSAGWGGACTDDTDGDGIPNASNTPVCPTQIDIANVDVPSLWAVRADGAPAWFRKPGQSGYGDNSEVSAGNPSQVGESNKLPSLTGPCGTALNTNFSNPDNLTIYDTGIAWSTVAAIANIGTDLWLDLNNNGIREAGEVGAIRHSDLQHGYVTGRRKNGENLAFNCRDVGSGTRNAHMNGLGIDPSWGVGDHVGRRINQDTLTRPGPNHQVNNCGGSSISESAVQNRRICVGYTGTVGPSRAFEDSRSGRYELVGILRDIDGDNNGSVDGTQIVRPTLESIVNNCDPNTGFLIGGIQTLVTVGNPRAMNLGRVTAFESGPGVFNVEAAKFVRNIEESIAAFQPTLPPDAFFMPGDLLATQFVLVAATNCLPKPGNPTDFEFNNDLNVDAQNYLLANNVYRVGGANEPKQWGEVDGTTSRPAGLVPRRRAPLAGSYLDGGDATNAGYRYYDGTTIQIIGTADGQALSRRNRVAGDFNNDGFRNINDIERLVDAHHLWSGAGTLLTKLNTFEAIQSTATTDRGSMTVDRLVVHISGDFNGDGEYDAEDIRYFNDGLGIDPATGELSRKASFVRADQRWQTLTGSVSGLYGALSKSTGTAYKAGDARGDVAGSVNGPTRGAEPRGHDGVINCADVNYVCANFISDWSDTTAAATKDLSCDMDGDLDVDFDDVRELVEQILDTQIGDVNLDGVINSADAAIVTANLGNAGCYCDGDVNGDGVVNDDDLRIVLCGQTLVGDANCDGSVNNFDIDPFVAGILDPLSPTPPSGYAPSADCWNRRLCWGDVSGDALFNNFDIDPFVACIISSPLPGESCP
;
A
#
# COMPACT_ATOMS: atom_id res chain seq x y z
N MET A 1 -43.78 26.82 -50.97
CA MET A 1 -45.08 26.47 -51.57
C MET A 1 -44.88 25.20 -52.40
N ILE A 2 -45.46 24.08 -51.94
CA ILE A 2 -46.09 22.99 -52.75
C ILE A 2 -45.22 22.33 -53.84
N HIS A 3 -44.93 21.03 -53.93
CA HIS A 3 -45.21 19.82 -53.14
C HIS A 3 -44.48 18.62 -53.82
N LYS A 4 -44.14 17.61 -53.01
CA LYS A 4 -44.22 16.14 -53.25
C LYS A 4 -43.14 15.38 -54.06
N ARG A 5 -42.23 14.75 -53.29
CA ARG A 5 -42.12 13.30 -52.93
C ARG A 5 -41.78 12.25 -54.02
N PRO A 6 -41.15 11.10 -53.66
CA PRO A 6 -39.78 10.77 -54.06
C PRO A 6 -39.65 9.51 -54.93
N PHE A 7 -38.50 9.38 -55.60
CA PHE A 7 -38.07 8.15 -56.27
C PHE A 7 -36.98 7.47 -55.45
N VAL A 8 -37.22 6.18 -55.17
CA VAL A 8 -36.31 5.23 -54.54
C VAL A 8 -35.02 5.12 -55.35
N ARG A 9 -33.86 5.25 -54.68
CA ARG A 9 -32.57 4.77 -55.20
C ARG A 9 -31.84 4.02 -54.11
N LEU A 10 -31.79 2.70 -54.30
CA LEU A 10 -30.75 1.82 -53.76
C LEU A 10 -29.38 2.39 -54.14
N LEU A 11 -28.56 2.70 -53.14
CA LEU A 11 -27.13 2.90 -53.30
C LEU A 11 -26.44 1.92 -52.35
N ALA A 12 -25.90 0.87 -52.93
CA ALA A 12 -24.94 -0.01 -52.30
C ALA A 12 -23.65 0.78 -52.06
N SER A 13 -23.34 1.07 -50.80
CA SER A 13 -22.01 1.53 -50.41
C SER A 13 -21.13 0.30 -50.25
N ALA A 14 -20.15 0.17 -51.14
CA ALA A 14 -19.10 -0.82 -51.07
C ALA A 14 -18.24 -0.56 -49.82
N VAL A 15 -18.24 -1.53 -48.91
CA VAL A 15 -17.25 -1.64 -47.84
C VAL A 15 -15.92 -1.97 -48.49
N VAL A 16 -14.95 -1.07 -48.35
CA VAL A 16 -13.54 -1.35 -48.65
C VAL A 16 -13.04 -2.21 -47.49
N ILE A 17 -13.10 -3.53 -47.65
CA ILE A 17 -12.37 -4.48 -46.81
C ILE A 17 -10.90 -4.33 -47.21
N SER A 18 -10.09 -3.70 -46.37
CA SER A 18 -8.64 -3.86 -46.46
C SER A 18 -8.34 -5.33 -46.17
N THR A 19 -7.91 -6.06 -47.19
CA THR A 19 -7.40 -7.42 -47.04
C THR A 19 -6.16 -7.34 -46.15
N SER A 20 -6.29 -7.76 -44.90
CA SER A 20 -5.14 -8.12 -44.08
C SER A 20 -4.33 -9.16 -44.85
N THR A 21 -3.04 -8.90 -44.99
CA THR A 21 -2.10 -9.88 -45.50
C THR A 21 -2.07 -11.05 -44.52
N VAL A 22 -2.65 -12.18 -44.93
CA VAL A 22 -2.51 -13.46 -44.24
C VAL A 22 -1.01 -13.75 -44.10
N PRO A 23 -0.49 -14.03 -42.89
CA PRO A 23 0.90 -14.42 -42.71
C PRO A 23 1.21 -15.66 -43.56
N PRO A 24 2.47 -15.88 -43.98
CA PRO A 24 2.83 -17.07 -44.73
C PRO A 24 2.43 -18.32 -43.93
N ALA A 25 1.56 -19.14 -44.53
CA ALA A 25 1.17 -20.42 -43.98
C ALA A 25 2.43 -21.22 -43.60
N LEU A 26 2.49 -21.69 -42.35
CA LEU A 26 3.46 -22.67 -41.89
C LEU A 26 3.27 -23.95 -42.72
N ALA A 27 3.96 -24.05 -43.85
CA ALA A 27 3.90 -25.20 -44.73
C ALA A 27 4.64 -26.37 -44.07
N GLY A 28 3.92 -27.24 -43.37
CA GLY A 28 4.55 -28.40 -42.73
C GLY A 28 3.68 -29.41 -41.99
N LEU A 29 2.37 -29.22 -41.81
CA LEU A 29 1.51 -30.18 -41.10
C LEU A 29 0.31 -30.57 -41.98
N GLY A 30 0.15 -31.87 -42.22
CA GLY A 30 -0.85 -32.46 -43.12
C GLY A 30 -2.15 -32.80 -42.39
N SER A 31 -2.83 -31.78 -41.89
CA SER A 31 -4.19 -31.72 -41.34
C SER A 31 -4.54 -30.23 -41.23
N ASP A 32 -5.81 -29.83 -41.10
CA ASP A 32 -6.16 -28.42 -40.92
C ASP A 32 -5.30 -27.76 -39.82
N PRO A 33 -4.90 -26.48 -39.96
CA PRO A 33 -4.05 -25.84 -38.96
C PRO A 33 -4.74 -25.89 -37.59
N PRO A 34 -4.00 -26.20 -36.51
CA PRO A 34 -4.57 -26.27 -35.17
C PRO A 34 -5.16 -24.91 -34.76
N TYR A 35 -6.23 -24.93 -33.98
CA TYR A 35 -6.91 -23.72 -33.56
C TYR A 35 -6.15 -23.03 -32.42
N GLN A 36 -5.98 -21.71 -32.51
CA GLN A 36 -5.30 -20.95 -31.46
C GLN A 36 -6.30 -20.43 -30.42
N ILE A 37 -5.92 -20.55 -29.15
CA ILE A 37 -6.58 -19.92 -28.00
C ILE A 37 -5.50 -19.14 -27.25
N ASN A 38 -5.68 -17.84 -27.12
CA ASN A 38 -4.66 -16.96 -26.56
C ASN A 38 -5.21 -16.26 -25.31
N GLY A 39 -4.62 -16.55 -24.15
CA GLY A 39 -4.95 -15.92 -22.88
C GLY A 39 -3.88 -14.94 -22.41
N SER A 40 -4.28 -13.92 -21.65
CA SER A 40 -3.37 -13.04 -20.92
C SER A 40 -3.89 -12.75 -19.51
N GLY A 41 -3.00 -12.61 -18.52
CA GLY A 41 -3.38 -12.12 -17.20
C GLY A 41 -2.66 -12.75 -16.01
N ALA A 42 -3.47 -13.26 -15.08
CA ALA A 42 -3.13 -13.61 -13.72
C ALA A 42 -1.90 -14.52 -13.55
N THR A 43 -1.02 -14.08 -12.66
CA THR A 43 0.18 -14.82 -12.24
C THR A 43 -0.18 -16.03 -11.38
N LEU A 44 -1.25 -15.94 -10.57
CA LEU A 44 -1.70 -17.05 -9.72
C LEU A 44 -2.28 -18.22 -10.52
N PHE A 45 -2.68 -18.01 -11.78
CA PHE A 45 -3.22 -19.08 -12.62
C PHE A 45 -2.23 -19.73 -13.57
N VAL A 46 -1.04 -19.14 -13.76
CA VAL A 46 -0.15 -19.56 -14.84
C VAL A 46 0.18 -21.05 -14.76
N ASP A 47 0.26 -21.60 -13.57
CA ASP A 47 0.56 -23.01 -13.37
C ASP A 47 -0.55 -23.94 -13.87
N PHE A 48 -1.82 -23.53 -13.86
CA PHE A 48 -2.89 -24.31 -14.50
C PHE A 48 -2.56 -24.59 -15.97
N SER A 49 -2.06 -23.57 -16.70
CA SER A 49 -1.69 -23.72 -18.12
C SER A 49 -0.53 -24.70 -18.39
N ARG A 50 0.24 -25.09 -17.35
CA ARG A 50 1.41 -25.97 -17.49
C ARG A 50 1.06 -27.44 -17.39
N PHE A 51 -0.14 -27.78 -16.92
CA PHE A 51 -0.60 -29.15 -16.81
C PHE A 51 -1.37 -29.57 -18.06
N ALA A 52 -1.12 -30.79 -18.52
CA ALA A 52 -1.90 -31.40 -19.61
C ALA A 52 -3.41 -31.38 -19.29
N ALA A 53 -3.77 -31.60 -18.03
CA ALA A 53 -5.16 -31.57 -17.56
C ALA A 53 -5.93 -30.29 -17.91
N ALA A 54 -5.27 -29.13 -18.10
CA ALA A 54 -5.95 -27.88 -18.46
C ALA A 54 -6.65 -27.94 -19.83
N THR A 55 -6.21 -28.84 -20.71
CA THR A 55 -6.71 -29.03 -22.07
C THR A 55 -7.17 -30.46 -22.34
N ASN A 56 -7.35 -31.27 -21.30
CA ASN A 56 -8.00 -32.58 -21.42
C ASN A 56 -9.49 -32.37 -21.75
N ASP A 57 -9.99 -33.10 -22.74
CA ASP A 57 -11.34 -32.89 -23.27
C ASP A 57 -12.40 -33.50 -22.37
N TRP A 58 -13.17 -32.69 -21.67
CA TRP A 58 -14.29 -33.13 -20.86
C TRP A 58 -15.61 -33.16 -21.64
N ILE A 59 -15.78 -32.29 -22.64
CA ILE A 59 -17.08 -32.02 -23.29
C ILE A 59 -17.19 -32.47 -24.75
N ASP A 60 -16.17 -33.13 -25.32
CA ASP A 60 -16.07 -33.50 -26.74
C ASP A 60 -15.97 -32.23 -27.61
N CYS A 61 -14.90 -31.46 -27.37
CA CYS A 61 -14.62 -30.18 -27.99
C CYS A 61 -14.30 -30.31 -29.49
N ASP A 62 -13.60 -31.37 -29.90
CA ASP A 62 -13.21 -31.59 -31.29
C ASP A 62 -14.24 -32.41 -32.09
N GLY A 63 -15.19 -33.05 -31.42
CA GLY A 63 -16.30 -33.78 -32.02
C GLY A 63 -15.89 -35.16 -32.56
N ASP A 64 -14.76 -35.71 -32.11
CA ASP A 64 -14.28 -37.02 -32.52
C ASP A 64 -14.97 -38.18 -31.76
N GLY A 65 -15.72 -37.85 -30.70
CA GLY A 65 -16.47 -38.79 -29.86
C GLY A 65 -15.68 -39.38 -28.69
N LEU A 66 -14.42 -38.98 -28.51
CA LEU A 66 -13.58 -39.27 -27.35
C LEU A 66 -13.62 -38.08 -26.39
N TRP A 67 -13.86 -38.35 -25.11
CA TRP A 67 -13.92 -37.33 -24.08
C TRP A 67 -13.91 -37.96 -22.70
N GLY A 68 -13.62 -37.15 -21.70
CA GLY A 68 -13.49 -37.57 -20.32
C GLY A 68 -12.47 -38.69 -20.20
N PHE A 69 -12.80 -39.64 -19.33
CA PHE A 69 -12.01 -40.85 -19.17
C PHE A 69 -12.51 -41.89 -20.15
N TYR A 70 -11.58 -42.49 -20.89
CA TYR A 70 -11.88 -43.67 -21.69
C TYR A 70 -10.80 -44.74 -21.51
N ASP A 71 -11.20 -45.93 -21.90
CA ASP A 71 -10.38 -47.13 -21.87
C ASP A 71 -9.77 -47.31 -23.26
N SER A 72 -8.46 -47.10 -23.36
CA SER A 72 -7.75 -47.09 -24.65
C SER A 72 -7.53 -48.49 -25.22
N ASP A 73 -7.62 -49.55 -24.41
CA ASP A 73 -7.33 -50.93 -24.82
C ASP A 73 -8.49 -51.92 -24.63
N GLY A 74 -9.59 -51.49 -24.00
CA GLY A 74 -10.82 -52.25 -23.78
C GLY A 74 -10.78 -53.17 -22.56
N ASP A 75 -9.80 -53.03 -21.66
CA ASP A 75 -9.61 -53.89 -20.49
C ASP A 75 -10.53 -53.58 -19.29
N THR A 76 -11.44 -52.60 -19.44
CA THR A 76 -12.38 -52.05 -18.45
C THR A 76 -11.75 -51.15 -17.38
N ILE A 77 -10.47 -50.81 -17.51
CA ILE A 77 -9.77 -49.82 -16.69
C ILE A 77 -9.64 -48.54 -17.52
N LEU A 78 -10.11 -47.43 -16.94
CA LEU A 78 -9.92 -46.12 -17.57
C LEU A 78 -8.44 -45.74 -17.46
N ASP A 79 -7.77 -45.65 -18.61
CA ASP A 79 -6.32 -45.49 -18.69
C ASP A 79 -5.87 -44.39 -19.66
N ALA A 80 -6.81 -43.63 -20.24
CA ALA A 80 -6.52 -42.56 -21.17
C ALA A 80 -7.49 -41.37 -21.04
N THR A 81 -7.01 -40.24 -21.56
CA THR A 81 -7.77 -39.00 -21.73
C THR A 81 -7.53 -38.46 -23.12
N ASP A 82 -8.52 -37.74 -23.66
CA ASP A 82 -8.31 -37.03 -24.90
C ASP A 82 -7.64 -35.69 -24.59
N GLN A 83 -6.50 -35.43 -25.23
CA GLN A 83 -5.63 -34.30 -24.93
C GLN A 83 -5.57 -33.40 -26.15
N LEU A 84 -6.23 -32.24 -26.06
CA LEU A 84 -6.44 -31.35 -27.20
C LEU A 84 -5.20 -30.51 -27.53
N ALA A 85 -4.32 -30.25 -26.57
CA ALA A 85 -3.16 -29.37 -26.72
C ALA A 85 -1.84 -30.03 -26.27
N PRO A 86 -1.40 -31.14 -26.91
CA PRO A 86 -0.13 -31.79 -26.57
C PRO A 86 1.08 -30.89 -26.83
N THR A 87 2.17 -31.08 -26.08
CA THR A 87 3.38 -30.23 -26.13
C THR A 87 4.17 -30.29 -27.45
N ASN A 88 3.99 -31.35 -28.25
CA ASN A 88 4.77 -31.60 -29.45
C ASN A 88 4.03 -31.09 -30.71
N PRO A 89 4.59 -30.13 -31.48
CA PRO A 89 3.96 -29.59 -32.68
C PRO A 89 3.78 -30.62 -33.81
N GLY A 90 4.56 -31.70 -33.79
CA GLY A 90 4.42 -32.81 -34.74
C GLY A 90 3.38 -33.86 -34.35
N ASN A 91 2.61 -33.64 -33.27
CA ASN A 91 1.58 -34.59 -32.85
C ASN A 91 0.38 -34.51 -33.81
N PRO A 92 -0.02 -35.62 -34.47
CA PRO A 92 -1.18 -35.65 -35.34
C PRO A 92 -2.51 -35.39 -34.60
N ASN A 93 -2.53 -35.50 -33.27
CA ASN A 93 -3.69 -35.25 -32.42
C ASN A 93 -3.70 -33.81 -31.84
N LEU A 94 -2.88 -32.90 -32.39
CA LEU A 94 -2.87 -31.50 -31.96
C LEU A 94 -4.09 -30.77 -32.51
N TYR A 95 -5.11 -30.55 -31.67
CA TYR A 95 -6.32 -29.82 -32.03
C TYR A 95 -6.24 -28.33 -31.65
N TRP A 96 -5.73 -28.04 -30.46
CA TRP A 96 -5.52 -26.70 -29.91
C TRP A 96 -4.04 -26.31 -29.80
N ILE A 97 -3.76 -25.04 -30.05
CA ILE A 97 -2.60 -24.33 -29.52
C ILE A 97 -3.12 -23.36 -28.46
N TYR A 98 -2.88 -23.66 -27.20
CA TYR A 98 -3.20 -22.76 -26.09
C TYR A 98 -1.96 -21.96 -25.71
N GLN A 99 -2.00 -20.64 -25.88
CA GLN A 99 -0.93 -19.74 -25.44
C GLN A 99 -1.42 -18.93 -24.25
N TYR A 100 -0.58 -18.78 -23.23
CA TYR A 100 -0.90 -17.94 -22.08
C TYR A 100 0.25 -17.01 -21.73
N ARG A 101 -0.08 -15.72 -21.54
CA ARG A 101 0.83 -14.66 -21.14
C ARG A 101 0.57 -14.27 -19.69
N SER A 102 1.48 -14.63 -18.79
CA SER A 102 1.45 -14.16 -17.40
C SER A 102 2.14 -12.81 -17.30
N VAL A 103 1.34 -11.75 -17.27
CA VAL A 103 1.83 -10.36 -17.17
C VAL A 103 1.37 -9.64 -15.89
N GLY A 104 0.42 -10.22 -15.16
CA GLY A 104 -0.33 -9.54 -14.11
C GLY A 104 -1.82 -9.58 -14.46
N SER A 105 -2.68 -9.84 -13.48
CA SER A 105 -4.12 -10.04 -13.71
C SER A 105 -4.79 -8.85 -14.40
N VAL A 106 -4.60 -7.64 -13.88
CA VAL A 106 -5.23 -6.43 -14.45
C VAL A 106 -4.43 -5.90 -15.64
N GLU A 107 -3.11 -6.11 -15.68
CA GLU A 107 -2.27 -5.82 -16.87
C GLU A 107 -2.68 -6.67 -18.09
N GLY A 108 -2.93 -7.97 -17.90
CA GLY A 108 -3.38 -8.83 -19.00
C GLY A 108 -4.84 -8.58 -19.37
N PHE A 109 -5.65 -8.10 -18.42
CA PHE A 109 -6.97 -7.55 -18.74
C PHE A 109 -6.87 -6.30 -19.61
N GLU A 110 -5.89 -5.42 -19.35
CA GLU A 110 -5.62 -4.27 -20.22
C GLU A 110 -5.12 -4.71 -21.61
N GLU A 111 -4.19 -5.67 -21.70
CA GLU A 111 -3.78 -6.27 -22.99
C GLU A 111 -5.01 -6.78 -23.76
N PHE A 112 -5.94 -7.47 -23.08
CA PHE A 112 -7.19 -7.94 -23.67
C PHE A 112 -8.11 -6.80 -24.14
N VAL A 113 -8.34 -5.76 -23.32
CA VAL A 113 -9.15 -4.60 -23.73
C VAL A 113 -8.54 -3.92 -24.95
N VAL A 114 -7.23 -3.68 -24.96
CA VAL A 114 -6.50 -3.06 -26.07
C VAL A 114 -6.65 -3.89 -27.34
N TRP A 115 -6.49 -5.22 -27.26
CA TRP A 115 -6.72 -6.09 -28.40
C TRP A 115 -8.17 -6.03 -28.91
N GLN A 116 -9.15 -6.19 -28.02
CA GLN A 116 -10.57 -6.26 -28.40
C GLN A 116 -11.08 -4.94 -29.00
N THR A 117 -10.47 -3.82 -28.62
CA THR A 117 -10.88 -2.48 -29.09
C THR A 117 -10.07 -1.99 -30.28
N CYS A 118 -8.77 -2.31 -30.34
CA CYS A 118 -7.82 -1.72 -31.28
C CYS A 118 -7.08 -2.74 -32.16
N SER A 119 -7.26 -4.04 -31.93
CA SER A 119 -6.56 -5.13 -32.64
C SER A 119 -5.03 -5.02 -32.58
N GLN A 120 -4.50 -4.55 -31.45
CA GLN A 120 -3.07 -4.45 -31.18
C GLN A 120 -2.64 -5.57 -30.25
N LEU A 121 -1.64 -6.36 -30.66
CA LEU A 121 -1.08 -7.42 -29.83
C LEU A 121 0.08 -6.89 -28.99
N PRO A 122 0.31 -7.44 -27.79
CA PRO A 122 1.48 -7.11 -27.00
C PRO A 122 2.77 -7.54 -27.71
N GLU A 123 3.67 -6.60 -27.90
CA GLU A 123 4.94 -6.81 -28.61
C GLU A 123 6.13 -7.04 -27.67
N VAL A 124 5.86 -7.24 -26.38
CA VAL A 124 6.88 -7.46 -25.34
C VAL A 124 6.78 -8.87 -24.75
N VAL A 125 7.91 -9.37 -24.26
CA VAL A 125 7.98 -10.62 -23.49
C VAL A 125 7.12 -10.45 -22.23
N PRO A 126 6.29 -11.45 -21.86
CA PRO A 126 5.45 -11.34 -20.67
C PRO A 126 6.34 -11.17 -19.43
N SER A 127 5.92 -10.28 -18.53
CA SER A 127 6.73 -9.83 -17.38
C SER A 127 7.13 -10.98 -16.44
N GLU A 128 6.31 -12.04 -16.37
CA GLU A 128 6.58 -13.19 -15.50
C GLU A 128 6.81 -14.48 -16.27
N ARG A 129 5.87 -14.93 -17.10
CA ARG A 129 5.98 -16.25 -17.77
C ARG A 129 5.09 -16.31 -19.01
N GLY A 130 5.56 -17.04 -20.01
CA GLY A 130 4.80 -17.36 -21.22
C GLY A 130 4.74 -18.86 -21.42
N THR A 131 3.54 -19.42 -21.57
CA THR A 131 3.34 -20.84 -21.89
C THR A 131 2.69 -21.02 -23.26
N LEU A 132 3.06 -22.10 -23.93
CA LEU A 132 2.48 -22.58 -25.17
C LEU A 132 2.23 -24.07 -24.97
N ASN A 133 0.96 -24.44 -24.89
CA ASN A 133 0.51 -25.68 -24.29
C ASN A 133 1.22 -25.84 -22.93
N THR A 134 1.83 -26.99 -22.66
CA THR A 134 2.56 -27.21 -21.40
C THR A 134 4.02 -26.69 -21.41
N LEU A 135 4.46 -25.99 -22.46
CA LEU A 135 5.86 -25.58 -22.64
C LEU A 135 6.07 -24.11 -22.28
N ASP A 136 7.05 -23.84 -21.42
CA ASP A 136 7.48 -22.48 -21.11
C ASP A 136 8.31 -21.88 -22.26
N TRP A 137 7.82 -20.82 -22.90
CA TRP A 137 8.57 -20.06 -23.90
C TRP A 137 9.10 -18.72 -23.36
N ALA A 138 8.67 -18.28 -22.19
CA ALA A 138 9.28 -17.18 -21.44
C ALA A 138 9.23 -17.45 -19.94
N VAL A 139 10.28 -17.04 -19.21
CA VAL A 139 10.39 -17.15 -17.75
C VAL A 139 11.09 -15.91 -17.21
N THR A 140 10.51 -15.30 -16.18
CA THR A 140 11.01 -14.11 -15.49
C THR A 140 11.30 -12.92 -16.43
N GLY A 141 10.40 -12.65 -17.38
CA GLY A 141 10.57 -11.55 -18.35
C GLY A 141 11.61 -11.81 -19.44
N VAL A 142 12.14 -13.04 -19.53
CA VAL A 142 13.18 -13.42 -20.49
C VAL A 142 12.67 -14.55 -21.39
N PRO A 143 12.92 -14.50 -22.71
CA PRO A 143 12.60 -15.62 -23.60
C PRO A 143 13.33 -16.90 -23.19
N ASN A 144 12.58 -18.00 -23.15
CA ASN A 144 13.12 -19.33 -22.96
C ASN A 144 13.28 -20.02 -24.32
N ASN A 145 14.52 -20.15 -24.79
CA ASN A 145 14.85 -20.72 -26.10
C ASN A 145 14.42 -22.20 -26.26
N ALA A 146 13.98 -22.88 -25.20
CA ALA A 146 13.52 -24.27 -25.27
C ALA A 146 12.34 -24.46 -26.24
N ALA A 147 11.42 -23.50 -26.32
CA ALA A 147 10.26 -23.58 -27.21
C ALA A 147 10.61 -23.42 -28.70
N SER A 148 11.58 -22.56 -29.02
CA SER A 148 12.11 -22.42 -30.39
C SER A 148 12.80 -23.70 -30.89
N SER A 149 13.33 -24.52 -29.97
CA SER A 149 13.96 -25.80 -30.30
C SER A 149 12.96 -26.96 -30.44
N ALA A 150 11.72 -26.77 -30.00
CA ALA A 150 10.67 -27.80 -30.03
C ALA A 150 9.91 -27.88 -31.38
N GLY A 151 10.27 -27.05 -32.37
CA GLY A 151 9.73 -27.14 -33.74
C GLY A 151 8.44 -26.36 -33.99
N TRP A 152 8.06 -25.44 -33.09
CA TRP A 152 6.84 -24.62 -33.19
C TRP A 152 6.92 -23.46 -34.20
N GLY A 153 8.09 -23.20 -34.78
CA GLY A 153 8.34 -22.03 -35.64
C GLY A 153 9.39 -21.10 -35.05
N GLY A 154 9.86 -20.12 -35.84
CA GLY A 154 10.71 -19.04 -35.33
C GLY A 154 9.92 -18.06 -34.46
N ALA A 155 10.62 -17.23 -33.69
CA ALA A 155 9.98 -16.18 -32.88
C ALA A 155 9.06 -15.29 -33.73
N CYS A 156 7.90 -14.94 -33.19
CA CYS A 156 6.97 -14.03 -33.86
C CYS A 156 7.63 -12.68 -34.15
N THR A 157 7.55 -12.22 -35.39
CA THR A 157 8.12 -10.93 -35.85
C THR A 157 7.04 -9.95 -36.32
N ASP A 158 5.77 -10.27 -36.12
CA ASP A 158 4.65 -9.46 -36.61
C ASP A 158 4.50 -8.19 -35.75
N ASP A 159 4.79 -7.03 -36.35
CA ASP A 159 4.53 -5.68 -35.84
C ASP A 159 3.07 -5.34 -36.21
N THR A 160 2.18 -5.42 -35.23
CA THR A 160 0.72 -5.29 -35.43
C THR A 160 0.20 -3.88 -35.24
N ASP A 161 0.89 -3.05 -34.46
CA ASP A 161 0.52 -1.66 -34.28
C ASP A 161 1.11 -0.73 -35.38
N GLY A 162 2.08 -1.24 -36.15
CA GLY A 162 2.70 -0.56 -37.28
C GLY A 162 3.64 0.57 -36.87
N ASP A 163 4.14 0.56 -35.64
CA ASP A 163 5.05 1.58 -35.11
C ASP A 163 6.49 1.44 -35.65
N GLY A 164 6.79 0.32 -36.32
CA GLY A 164 8.09 0.03 -36.94
C GLY A 164 9.12 -0.54 -35.96
N ILE A 165 8.72 -0.88 -34.74
CA ILE A 165 9.53 -1.59 -33.75
C ILE A 165 9.36 -3.10 -33.98
N PRO A 166 10.45 -3.87 -34.13
CA PRO A 166 10.32 -5.31 -34.28
C PRO A 166 9.68 -5.94 -33.03
N ASN A 167 8.64 -6.76 -33.24
CA ASN A 167 7.98 -7.52 -32.18
C ASN A 167 9.01 -8.30 -31.33
N ALA A 168 9.09 -7.94 -30.05
CA ALA A 168 9.99 -8.53 -29.07
C ALA A 168 9.29 -9.53 -28.15
N SER A 169 8.03 -9.92 -28.44
CA SER A 169 7.29 -10.89 -27.65
C SER A 169 7.99 -12.24 -27.56
N ASN A 170 8.75 -12.60 -28.61
CA ASN A 170 9.46 -13.88 -28.71
C ASN A 170 8.56 -15.12 -28.55
N THR A 171 7.25 -14.96 -28.76
CA THR A 171 6.33 -16.11 -28.75
C THR A 171 6.65 -17.05 -29.92
N PRO A 172 6.70 -18.38 -29.71
CA PRO A 172 7.03 -19.34 -30.77
C PRO A 172 5.98 -19.43 -31.90
N VAL A 173 4.72 -19.08 -31.60
CA VAL A 173 3.62 -19.03 -32.56
C VAL A 173 2.97 -17.66 -32.46
N CYS A 174 2.92 -16.90 -33.56
CA CYS A 174 2.29 -15.58 -33.55
C CYS A 174 0.83 -15.69 -33.10
N PRO A 175 0.45 -15.08 -31.96
CA PRO A 175 -0.95 -15.02 -31.55
C PRO A 175 -1.70 -14.23 -32.61
N THR A 176 -2.91 -14.66 -32.94
CA THR A 176 -3.77 -13.95 -33.88
C THR A 176 -4.76 -13.02 -33.18
N GLN A 177 -4.89 -13.15 -31.86
CA GLN A 177 -5.81 -12.40 -31.00
C GLN A 177 -5.51 -12.61 -29.51
N ILE A 178 -6.21 -11.90 -28.63
CA ILE A 178 -6.34 -12.25 -27.20
C ILE A 178 -7.80 -12.58 -26.92
N ASP A 179 -8.05 -13.87 -26.67
CA ASP A 179 -9.39 -14.43 -26.51
C ASP A 179 -9.92 -14.30 -25.09
N ILE A 180 -9.04 -14.47 -24.10
CA ILE A 180 -9.40 -14.60 -22.69
C ILE A 180 -8.49 -13.72 -21.85
N ALA A 181 -9.07 -12.87 -21.01
CA ALA A 181 -8.34 -12.27 -19.90
C ALA A 181 -8.56 -13.09 -18.63
N ASN A 182 -7.48 -13.54 -18.00
CA ASN A 182 -7.55 -14.21 -16.72
C ASN A 182 -7.28 -13.22 -15.60
N VAL A 183 -8.27 -13.02 -14.73
CA VAL A 183 -8.24 -11.98 -13.71
C VAL A 183 -8.46 -12.63 -12.35
N ASP A 184 -7.66 -12.28 -11.32
CA ASP A 184 -7.80 -12.83 -9.96
C ASP A 184 -9.08 -12.34 -9.24
N VAL A 185 -9.80 -11.41 -9.86
CA VAL A 185 -11.03 -10.77 -9.40
C VAL A 185 -12.03 -10.70 -10.56
N PRO A 186 -13.34 -10.50 -10.30
CA PRO A 186 -14.30 -10.17 -11.35
C PRO A 186 -13.85 -8.95 -12.17
N SER A 187 -14.17 -8.89 -13.46
CA SER A 187 -13.73 -7.78 -14.32
C SER A 187 -14.23 -6.42 -13.82
N LEU A 188 -15.40 -6.39 -13.14
CA LEU A 188 -15.93 -5.20 -12.49
C LEU A 188 -14.97 -4.58 -11.45
N TRP A 189 -14.13 -5.39 -10.80
CA TRP A 189 -13.17 -4.94 -9.78
C TRP A 189 -11.84 -4.50 -10.40
N ALA A 190 -11.63 -4.79 -11.69
CA ALA A 190 -10.42 -4.48 -12.42
C ALA A 190 -10.53 -3.20 -13.25
N VAL A 191 -11.69 -2.53 -13.28
CA VAL A 191 -11.96 -1.40 -14.17
C VAL A 191 -12.37 -0.15 -13.40
N ARG A 192 -11.86 1.00 -13.82
CA ARG A 192 -12.29 2.28 -13.25
C ARG A 192 -13.65 2.73 -13.77
N ALA A 193 -14.31 3.57 -12.99
CA ALA A 193 -15.53 4.29 -13.37
C ALA A 193 -15.35 5.78 -13.12
N ASP A 194 -15.61 6.61 -14.13
CA ASP A 194 -15.43 8.05 -14.06
C ASP A 194 -16.28 8.67 -12.92
N GLY A 195 -15.71 9.61 -12.17
CA GLY A 195 -16.41 10.30 -11.10
C GLY A 195 -15.50 10.94 -10.05
N ALA A 196 -16.10 11.36 -8.94
CA ALA A 196 -15.34 11.87 -7.79
C ALA A 196 -14.76 10.68 -6.99
N PRO A 197 -13.43 10.48 -6.99
CA PRO A 197 -12.81 9.35 -6.30
C PRO A 197 -12.96 9.48 -4.78
N ALA A 198 -13.02 8.34 -4.10
CA ALA A 198 -12.95 8.25 -2.64
C ALA A 198 -12.46 6.86 -2.25
N TRP A 199 -11.77 6.75 -1.11
CA TRP A 199 -11.15 5.48 -0.70
C TRP A 199 -12.16 4.33 -0.48
N PHE A 200 -13.42 4.64 -0.17
CA PHE A 200 -14.47 3.65 0.10
C PHE A 200 -15.36 3.33 -1.12
N ARG A 201 -15.03 3.84 -2.31
CA ARG A 201 -15.79 3.52 -3.53
C ARG A 201 -15.77 2.02 -3.77
N LYS A 202 -16.94 1.47 -4.11
CA LYS A 202 -17.12 0.05 -4.42
C LYS A 202 -17.10 -0.17 -5.94
N PRO A 203 -16.77 -1.39 -6.42
CA PRO A 203 -16.79 -1.72 -7.83
C PRO A 203 -18.09 -1.29 -8.53
N GLY A 204 -17.95 -0.61 -9.67
CA GLY A 204 -19.07 -0.08 -10.46
C GLY A 204 -19.67 1.25 -9.97
N GLN A 205 -19.26 1.79 -8.83
CA GLN A 205 -19.66 3.12 -8.39
C GLN A 205 -18.86 4.21 -9.12
N SER A 206 -19.48 5.38 -9.36
CA SER A 206 -18.79 6.54 -9.94
C SER A 206 -17.60 6.97 -9.08
N GLY A 207 -16.43 7.15 -9.69
CA GLY A 207 -15.16 7.49 -9.04
C GLY A 207 -14.32 6.28 -8.59
N TYR A 208 -14.82 5.05 -8.72
CA TYR A 208 -14.07 3.83 -8.40
C TYR A 208 -12.84 3.69 -9.30
N GLY A 209 -11.67 3.42 -8.73
CA GLY A 209 -10.43 3.19 -9.46
C GLY A 209 -9.80 4.43 -10.09
N ASP A 210 -10.26 5.64 -9.74
CA ASP A 210 -9.89 6.89 -10.43
C ASP A 210 -9.07 7.87 -9.59
N ASN A 211 -8.46 7.42 -8.47
CA ASN A 211 -7.55 8.28 -7.71
C ASN A 211 -6.41 8.81 -8.59
N SER A 212 -6.25 10.12 -8.68
CA SER A 212 -5.24 10.79 -9.51
C SER A 212 -3.88 10.94 -8.84
N GLU A 213 -3.74 10.54 -7.59
CA GLU A 213 -2.48 10.59 -6.88
C GLU A 213 -1.44 9.67 -7.52
N VAL A 214 -0.21 10.16 -7.53
CA VAL A 214 0.96 9.46 -8.06
C VAL A 214 2.03 9.33 -6.99
N SER A 215 2.93 8.36 -7.16
CA SER A 215 3.97 8.11 -6.18
C SER A 215 4.91 9.31 -5.98
N ALA A 216 5.32 9.53 -4.72
CA ALA A 216 6.23 10.58 -4.31
C ALA A 216 7.67 10.07 -4.12
N GLY A 217 8.61 10.97 -3.79
CA GLY A 217 10.03 10.65 -3.52
C GLY A 217 11.03 11.27 -4.50
N ASN A 218 12.17 10.60 -4.70
CA ASN A 218 13.24 11.10 -5.56
C ASN A 218 12.71 11.40 -6.98
N PRO A 219 12.96 12.58 -7.58
CA PRO A 219 12.42 12.96 -8.89
C PRO A 219 12.67 11.97 -10.03
N SER A 220 13.73 11.16 -9.94
CA SER A 220 14.03 10.09 -10.90
C SER A 220 13.15 8.84 -10.74
N GLN A 221 12.43 8.75 -9.63
CA GLN A 221 11.64 7.60 -9.18
C GLN A 221 10.16 7.93 -8.88
N VAL A 222 9.64 9.12 -9.19
CA VAL A 222 8.23 9.48 -8.97
C VAL A 222 7.32 9.20 -10.17
N GLY A 223 6.01 9.29 -9.95
CA GLY A 223 5.01 9.36 -11.01
C GLY A 223 4.31 8.04 -11.33
N GLU A 224 4.41 7.03 -10.47
CA GLU A 224 3.64 5.79 -10.61
C GLU A 224 2.16 6.09 -10.33
N SER A 225 1.26 5.67 -11.23
CA SER A 225 -0.18 5.90 -11.08
C SER A 225 -0.86 4.64 -10.56
N ASN A 226 -1.84 4.82 -9.67
CA ASN A 226 -2.66 3.74 -9.14
C ASN A 226 -4.05 3.67 -9.78
N LYS A 227 -4.28 4.31 -10.93
CA LYS A 227 -5.58 4.23 -11.60
C LYS A 227 -5.80 2.84 -12.18
N LEU A 228 -7.01 2.32 -12.01
CA LEU A 228 -7.43 1.11 -12.71
C LEU A 228 -7.58 1.38 -14.22
N PRO A 229 -7.42 0.34 -15.06
CA PRO A 229 -7.59 0.48 -16.50
C PRO A 229 -9.04 0.84 -16.86
N SER A 230 -9.20 1.39 -18.06
CA SER A 230 -10.51 1.73 -18.63
C SER A 230 -10.96 0.63 -19.59
N LEU A 231 -12.28 0.41 -19.68
CA LEU A 231 -12.88 -0.38 -20.76
C LEU A 231 -12.81 0.32 -22.13
N THR A 232 -12.45 1.60 -22.16
CA THR A 232 -12.20 2.34 -23.40
C THR A 232 -10.75 2.17 -23.80
N GLY A 233 -10.51 1.48 -24.91
CA GLY A 233 -9.17 1.33 -25.46
C GLY A 233 -8.62 2.65 -26.02
N PRO A 234 -7.30 2.71 -26.29
CA PRO A 234 -6.63 3.92 -26.77
C PRO A 234 -7.17 4.42 -28.13
N CYS A 235 -7.81 3.56 -28.91
CA CYS A 235 -8.46 3.90 -30.18
C CYS A 235 -9.89 4.47 -30.03
N GLY A 236 -10.42 4.58 -28.80
CA GLY A 236 -11.70 5.21 -28.49
C GLY A 236 -12.93 4.28 -28.53
N THR A 237 -12.77 3.01 -28.92
CA THR A 237 -13.82 1.98 -28.77
C THR A 237 -13.89 1.52 -27.31
N ALA A 238 -15.10 1.29 -26.79
CA ALA A 238 -15.31 0.85 -25.42
C ALA A 238 -16.02 -0.50 -25.33
N LEU A 239 -15.49 -1.39 -24.50
CA LEU A 239 -16.21 -2.57 -24.03
C LEU A 239 -17.26 -2.18 -22.97
N ASN A 240 -18.20 -3.07 -22.66
CA ASN A 240 -19.28 -2.79 -21.71
C ASN A 240 -19.70 -4.01 -20.87
N THR A 241 -20.44 -3.76 -19.79
CA THR A 241 -21.02 -4.77 -18.90
C THR A 241 -22.57 -4.79 -18.97
N ASN A 242 -23.16 -4.44 -20.12
CA ASN A 242 -24.62 -4.33 -20.28
C ASN A 242 -25.29 -5.69 -20.51
N PHE A 243 -25.49 -6.47 -19.45
CA PHE A 243 -26.17 -7.77 -19.54
C PHE A 243 -27.67 -7.69 -19.84
N SER A 244 -28.30 -6.51 -19.69
CA SER A 244 -29.73 -6.33 -19.99
C SER A 244 -30.01 -6.31 -21.50
N ASN A 245 -29.08 -5.77 -22.29
CA ASN A 245 -29.14 -5.75 -23.74
C ASN A 245 -27.72 -6.00 -24.28
N PRO A 246 -27.22 -7.24 -24.20
CA PRO A 246 -25.84 -7.53 -24.54
C PRO A 246 -25.60 -7.36 -26.04
N ASP A 247 -24.41 -6.85 -26.37
CA ASP A 247 -23.93 -6.66 -27.73
C ASP A 247 -22.55 -7.31 -27.92
N ASN A 248 -21.97 -7.16 -29.11
CA ASN A 248 -20.68 -7.77 -29.44
C ASN A 248 -19.48 -7.11 -28.73
N LEU A 249 -19.71 -6.16 -27.82
CA LEU A 249 -18.69 -5.53 -26.98
C LEU A 249 -18.95 -5.80 -25.49
N THR A 250 -19.98 -6.59 -25.15
CA THR A 250 -20.27 -6.99 -23.77
C THR A 250 -19.27 -8.04 -23.29
N ILE A 251 -18.61 -7.77 -22.17
CA ILE A 251 -17.72 -8.71 -21.50
C ILE A 251 -18.48 -9.62 -20.54
N TYR A 252 -18.04 -10.87 -20.43
CA TYR A 252 -18.62 -11.88 -19.54
C TYR A 252 -17.54 -12.47 -18.64
N ASP A 253 -17.90 -12.62 -17.37
CA ASP A 253 -17.06 -13.20 -16.33
C ASP A 253 -17.44 -14.68 -16.11
N THR A 254 -16.50 -15.60 -16.29
CA THR A 254 -16.62 -17.00 -15.88
C THR A 254 -15.76 -17.28 -14.65
N GLY A 255 -16.38 -17.34 -13.47
CA GLY A 255 -15.69 -17.61 -12.20
C GLY A 255 -15.29 -19.07 -12.03
N ILE A 256 -14.02 -19.33 -11.73
CA ILE A 256 -13.44 -20.68 -11.65
C ILE A 256 -12.85 -21.02 -10.28
N ALA A 257 -12.18 -20.07 -9.64
CA ALA A 257 -11.50 -20.26 -8.37
C ALA A 257 -11.68 -19.07 -7.42
N TRP A 258 -11.57 -19.31 -6.13
CA TRP A 258 -11.50 -18.30 -5.08
C TRP A 258 -10.04 -18.00 -4.77
N SER A 259 -9.60 -16.80 -5.15
CA SER A 259 -8.25 -16.27 -4.90
C SER A 259 -8.19 -15.59 -3.54
N THR A 260 -7.93 -16.39 -2.49
CA THR A 260 -7.71 -15.84 -1.14
C THR A 260 -6.43 -15.01 -1.09
N VAL A 261 -6.52 -13.86 -0.41
CA VAL A 261 -5.37 -12.99 -0.15
C VAL A 261 -5.23 -12.73 1.34
N ALA A 262 -4.08 -13.11 1.90
CA ALA A 262 -3.80 -12.93 3.31
C ALA A 262 -2.89 -11.71 3.54
N ALA A 263 -3.18 -10.96 4.60
CA ALA A 263 -2.22 -10.02 5.15
C ALA A 263 -1.02 -10.78 5.72
N ILE A 264 0.17 -10.28 5.43
CA ILE A 264 1.44 -10.80 5.94
C ILE A 264 2.17 -9.69 6.69
N ALA A 265 2.94 -10.06 7.70
CA ALA A 265 3.79 -9.10 8.39
C ALA A 265 5.12 -9.74 8.78
N ASN A 266 6.17 -8.94 8.83
CA ASN A 266 7.42 -9.38 9.44
C ASN A 266 7.20 -9.60 10.93
N ILE A 267 7.77 -10.65 11.51
CA ILE A 267 7.67 -10.88 12.96
C ILE A 267 8.20 -9.69 13.79
N GLY A 268 9.11 -8.89 13.21
CA GLY A 268 9.65 -7.67 13.79
C GLY A 268 8.65 -6.55 14.03
N THR A 269 7.51 -6.55 13.34
CA THR A 269 6.44 -5.58 13.58
C THR A 269 5.83 -5.76 14.97
N ASP A 270 5.96 -6.95 15.58
CA ASP A 270 5.24 -7.32 16.79
C ASP A 270 3.75 -6.96 16.71
N LEU A 271 3.12 -7.28 15.58
CA LEU A 271 1.71 -7.01 15.37
C LEU A 271 0.87 -7.99 16.20
N TRP A 272 0.20 -7.51 17.25
CA TRP A 272 -0.77 -8.25 18.06
C TRP A 272 -1.97 -7.36 18.42
N LEU A 273 -3.11 -8.00 18.74
CA LEU A 273 -4.28 -7.29 19.24
C LEU A 273 -4.39 -7.50 20.76
N ASP A 274 -4.36 -6.39 21.48
CA ASP A 274 -4.77 -6.32 22.88
C ASP A 274 -6.30 -6.36 22.95
N LEU A 275 -6.84 -7.52 23.34
CA LEU A 275 -8.28 -7.75 23.35
C LEU A 275 -8.94 -7.22 24.63
N ASN A 276 -8.16 -7.04 25.70
CA ASN A 276 -8.66 -6.61 27.00
C ASN A 276 -8.16 -5.21 27.42
N ASN A 277 -7.35 -4.57 26.57
CA ASN A 277 -6.78 -3.25 26.69
C ASN A 277 -5.93 -3.06 27.97
N ASN A 278 -5.17 -4.10 28.36
CA ASN A 278 -4.34 -4.06 29.56
C ASN A 278 -2.84 -3.81 29.27
N GLY A 279 -2.46 -3.65 28.01
CA GLY A 279 -1.10 -3.39 27.55
C GLY A 279 -0.14 -4.59 27.69
N ILE A 280 -0.66 -5.78 27.97
CA ILE A 280 0.13 -6.99 28.21
C ILE A 280 -0.31 -8.05 27.22
N ARG A 281 0.62 -8.57 26.43
CA ARG A 281 0.33 -9.69 25.55
C ARG A 281 0.05 -10.97 26.35
N GLU A 282 -1.19 -11.45 26.28
CA GLU A 282 -1.70 -12.61 27.00
C GLU A 282 -1.97 -13.84 26.11
N ALA A 283 -2.25 -14.99 26.74
CA ALA A 283 -2.63 -16.20 26.04
C ALA A 283 -4.02 -16.03 25.39
N GLY A 284 -4.05 -15.95 24.06
CA GLY A 284 -5.25 -15.64 23.26
C GLY A 284 -5.05 -14.43 22.35
N GLU A 285 -4.08 -13.58 22.69
CA GLU A 285 -3.67 -12.41 21.91
C GLU A 285 -2.60 -12.83 20.91
N VAL A 286 -3.11 -13.33 19.79
CA VAL A 286 -2.33 -13.80 18.65
C VAL A 286 -1.96 -12.62 17.74
N GLY A 287 -1.01 -12.85 16.84
CA GLY A 287 -0.66 -11.83 15.86
C GLY A 287 -1.80 -11.61 14.90
N ALA A 288 -2.39 -10.43 15.05
CA ALA A 288 -3.63 -10.05 14.41
C ALA A 288 -3.70 -8.53 14.30
N ILE A 289 -4.63 -8.07 13.45
CA ILE A 289 -4.95 -6.67 13.27
C ILE A 289 -6.44 -6.52 13.00
N ARG A 290 -6.99 -5.36 13.35
CA ARG A 290 -8.37 -5.01 13.03
C ARG A 290 -8.52 -4.75 11.54
N HIS A 291 -9.66 -5.14 10.97
CA HIS A 291 -9.98 -4.86 9.58
C HIS A 291 -9.97 -3.35 9.33
N SER A 292 -10.55 -2.56 10.24
CA SER A 292 -10.58 -1.10 10.12
C SER A 292 -9.20 -0.43 10.23
N ASP A 293 -8.26 -1.07 10.92
CA ASP A 293 -6.87 -0.60 11.05
C ASP A 293 -6.04 -0.96 9.81
N LEU A 294 -6.33 -2.09 9.14
CA LEU A 294 -5.81 -2.36 7.79
C LEU A 294 -6.36 -1.39 6.75
N GLN A 295 -7.66 -1.06 6.83
CA GLN A 295 -8.24 -0.02 5.96
C GLN A 295 -7.51 1.29 6.10
N HIS A 296 -7.32 1.72 7.34
CA HIS A 296 -6.60 2.94 7.65
C HIS A 296 -5.14 2.87 7.15
N GLY A 297 -4.40 1.82 7.53
CA GLY A 297 -3.01 1.58 7.13
C GLY A 297 -2.73 1.63 5.63
N TYR A 298 -3.54 0.96 4.81
CA TYR A 298 -3.34 0.97 3.36
C TYR A 298 -3.76 2.28 2.68
N VAL A 299 -4.65 3.06 3.31
CA VAL A 299 -5.11 4.35 2.78
C VAL A 299 -4.19 5.50 3.19
N THR A 300 -3.69 5.50 4.42
CA THR A 300 -2.92 6.60 5.01
C THR A 300 -1.42 6.31 5.12
N GLY A 301 -1.02 5.04 5.09
CA GLY A 301 0.36 4.59 5.32
C GLY A 301 0.73 4.45 6.80
N ARG A 302 -0.18 4.67 7.76
CA ARG A 302 0.05 4.42 9.21
C ARG A 302 -1.17 3.81 9.86
N ARG A 303 -1.02 3.29 11.08
CA ARG A 303 -2.13 2.76 11.89
C ARG A 303 -2.96 3.87 12.51
N LYS A 304 -4.16 3.54 12.97
CA LYS A 304 -5.09 4.50 13.60
C LYS A 304 -4.57 5.13 14.89
N ASN A 305 -3.66 4.45 15.58
CA ASN A 305 -3.00 4.97 16.78
C ASN A 305 -1.73 5.78 16.45
N GLY A 306 -1.52 6.12 15.18
CA GLY A 306 -0.34 6.82 14.68
C GLY A 306 0.89 5.93 14.44
N GLU A 307 0.85 4.65 14.82
CA GLU A 307 2.01 3.76 14.64
C GLU A 307 2.37 3.57 13.16
N ASN A 308 3.65 3.77 12.87
CA ASN A 308 4.21 3.79 11.54
C ASN A 308 4.87 2.45 11.19
N LEU A 309 4.04 1.48 10.78
CA LEU A 309 4.48 0.24 10.13
C LEU A 309 4.41 0.43 8.62
N ALA A 310 5.48 0.18 7.87
CA ALA A 310 5.47 0.38 6.43
C ALA A 310 4.42 -0.55 5.75
N PHE A 311 3.41 0.04 5.11
CA PHE A 311 2.33 -0.70 4.46
C PHE A 311 2.66 -0.95 2.99
N ASN A 312 3.27 -2.11 2.72
CA ASN A 312 3.66 -2.55 1.39
C ASN A 312 2.45 -2.70 0.47
N CYS A 313 2.48 -1.96 -0.64
CA CYS A 313 1.51 -2.06 -1.73
C CYS A 313 2.13 -2.61 -3.01
N ARG A 314 1.37 -3.45 -3.73
CA ARG A 314 1.67 -3.86 -5.10
C ARG A 314 1.21 -2.80 -6.11
N ASP A 315 1.71 -2.90 -7.33
CA ASP A 315 1.17 -2.16 -8.47
C ASP A 315 -0.34 -2.44 -8.68
N VAL A 316 -1.08 -1.48 -9.22
CA VAL A 316 -2.55 -1.58 -9.43
C VAL A 316 -2.92 -2.63 -10.48
N GLY A 317 -1.99 -2.98 -11.38
CA GLY A 317 -2.06 -4.09 -12.32
C GLY A 317 -2.17 -5.48 -11.67
N SER A 318 -1.96 -5.57 -10.35
CA SER A 318 -2.03 -6.79 -9.57
C SER A 318 -3.46 -7.20 -9.20
N GLY A 319 -3.89 -8.38 -9.62
CA GLY A 319 -5.15 -8.97 -9.16
C GLY A 319 -5.14 -9.27 -7.65
N THR A 320 -3.99 -9.62 -7.08
CA THR A 320 -3.83 -9.77 -5.62
C THR A 320 -4.09 -8.46 -4.88
N ARG A 321 -3.65 -7.31 -5.42
CA ARG A 321 -3.97 -5.99 -4.83
C ARG A 321 -5.46 -5.73 -4.91
N ASN A 322 -6.05 -5.94 -6.07
CA ASN A 322 -7.48 -5.71 -6.27
C ASN A 322 -8.32 -6.60 -5.35
N ALA A 323 -7.98 -7.88 -5.20
CA ALA A 323 -8.64 -8.78 -4.26
C ALA A 323 -8.47 -8.34 -2.80
N HIS A 324 -7.27 -7.90 -2.41
CA HIS A 324 -7.00 -7.43 -1.04
C HIS A 324 -7.77 -6.14 -0.71
N MET A 325 -7.61 -5.11 -1.55
CA MET A 325 -8.21 -3.80 -1.30
C MET A 325 -9.73 -3.87 -1.36
N ASN A 326 -10.30 -4.52 -2.39
CA ASN A 326 -11.75 -4.70 -2.47
C ASN A 326 -12.27 -5.52 -1.29
N GLY A 327 -11.61 -6.63 -0.92
CA GLY A 327 -11.96 -7.43 0.25
C GLY A 327 -11.87 -6.67 1.58
N LEU A 328 -10.98 -5.66 1.65
CA LEU A 328 -10.94 -4.70 2.75
C LEU A 328 -12.00 -3.60 2.64
N GLY A 329 -12.69 -3.48 1.51
CA GLY A 329 -13.65 -2.42 1.24
C GLY A 329 -13.04 -1.10 0.78
N ILE A 330 -11.77 -1.14 0.38
CA ILE A 330 -10.96 -0.05 -0.13
C ILE A 330 -10.99 -0.08 -1.67
N ASP A 331 -11.19 1.08 -2.29
CA ASP A 331 -10.93 1.30 -3.71
C ASP A 331 -9.45 1.02 -4.00
N PRO A 332 -9.12 0.06 -4.89
CA PRO A 332 -7.73 -0.30 -5.16
C PRO A 332 -6.82 0.88 -5.51
N SER A 333 -7.33 1.95 -6.12
CA SER A 333 -6.56 3.15 -6.46
C SER A 333 -6.16 4.00 -5.24
N TRP A 334 -6.80 3.78 -4.10
CA TRP A 334 -6.49 4.39 -2.79
C TRP A 334 -5.66 3.49 -1.87
N GLY A 335 -5.40 2.25 -2.26
CA GLY A 335 -4.44 1.36 -1.57
C GLY A 335 -3.00 1.79 -1.84
N VAL A 336 -2.60 2.93 -1.31
CA VAL A 336 -1.34 3.64 -1.60
C VAL A 336 -0.23 3.25 -0.63
N GLY A 337 -0.55 2.91 0.62
CA GLY A 337 0.42 2.78 1.69
C GLY A 337 1.30 4.03 1.76
N ASP A 338 2.62 3.86 1.76
CA ASP A 338 3.58 4.99 1.76
C ASP A 338 3.77 5.59 0.36
N HIS A 339 3.41 4.85 -0.69
CA HIS A 339 3.40 5.28 -2.09
C HIS A 339 4.68 5.98 -2.60
N VAL A 340 5.85 5.43 -2.25
CA VAL A 340 7.16 5.96 -2.65
C VAL A 340 7.77 5.16 -3.81
N GLY A 341 8.32 5.86 -4.80
CA GLY A 341 9.13 5.26 -5.87
C GLY A 341 8.32 4.75 -7.08
N ARG A 342 8.99 4.17 -8.09
CA ARG A 342 8.34 3.59 -9.29
C ARG A 342 8.02 2.13 -9.07
N ARG A 343 7.27 1.52 -9.97
CA ARG A 343 7.12 0.06 -9.99
C ARG A 343 8.48 -0.67 -9.96
N ILE A 344 8.60 -1.65 -9.08
CA ILE A 344 9.77 -2.54 -8.96
C ILE A 344 9.42 -3.98 -9.35
N ASN A 345 10.20 -4.57 -10.25
CA ASN A 345 10.01 -5.93 -10.76
C ASN A 345 11.14 -6.90 -10.33
N GLN A 346 12.06 -6.44 -9.48
CA GLN A 346 13.18 -7.24 -8.98
C GLN A 346 13.36 -7.02 -7.48
N ASP A 347 13.80 -8.06 -6.78
CA ASP A 347 13.96 -8.10 -5.32
C ASP A 347 15.20 -7.34 -4.82
N THR A 348 15.91 -6.62 -5.69
CA THR A 348 17.09 -5.88 -5.28
C THR A 348 16.69 -4.69 -4.42
N LEU A 349 15.74 -3.87 -4.85
CA LEU A 349 15.34 -2.67 -4.10
C LEU A 349 14.57 -2.98 -2.80
N THR A 350 14.05 -4.19 -2.65
CA THR A 350 13.35 -4.63 -1.42
C THR A 350 14.31 -4.98 -0.27
N ARG A 351 15.62 -5.08 -0.54
CA ARG A 351 16.66 -5.38 0.44
C ARG A 351 17.11 -4.09 1.13
N PRO A 352 17.39 -4.08 2.46
CA PRO A 352 17.84 -2.86 3.10
C PRO A 352 19.16 -2.40 2.49
N GLY A 353 19.29 -1.11 2.28
CA GLY A 353 20.37 -0.54 1.51
C GLY A 353 19.99 0.75 0.78
N PRO A 354 20.91 1.29 -0.03
CA PRO A 354 20.68 2.52 -0.77
C PRO A 354 19.47 2.44 -1.72
N ASN A 355 18.56 3.42 -1.66
CA ASN A 355 17.29 3.45 -2.40
C ASN A 355 16.38 2.25 -2.10
N HIS A 356 16.38 1.78 -0.86
CA HIS A 356 15.43 0.77 -0.42
C HIS A 356 13.98 1.21 -0.68
N GLN A 357 13.15 0.27 -1.10
CA GLN A 357 11.76 0.53 -1.46
C GLN A 357 10.89 -0.66 -1.07
N VAL A 358 9.73 -0.34 -0.50
CA VAL A 358 8.72 -1.31 -0.09
C VAL A 358 7.36 -1.13 -0.76
N ASN A 359 7.21 -0.23 -1.71
CA ASN A 359 5.94 -0.02 -2.40
C ASN A 359 6.07 -0.23 -3.91
N ASN A 360 4.93 -0.21 -4.61
CA ASN A 360 4.83 -0.40 -6.05
C ASN A 360 5.47 -1.74 -6.52
N CYS A 361 5.25 -2.79 -5.73
CA CYS A 361 5.77 -4.12 -6.06
C CYS A 361 5.02 -4.74 -7.25
N GLY A 362 5.73 -5.08 -8.32
CA GLY A 362 5.11 -5.69 -9.51
C GLY A 362 4.57 -7.10 -9.29
N GLY A 363 5.08 -7.85 -8.31
CA GLY A 363 4.74 -9.25 -8.06
C GLY A 363 4.57 -9.58 -6.57
N SER A 364 3.85 -10.66 -6.25
CA SER A 364 3.73 -11.16 -4.87
C SER A 364 5.08 -11.54 -4.29
N SER A 365 5.96 -12.16 -5.07
CA SER A 365 7.33 -12.50 -4.63
C SER A 365 8.17 -11.28 -4.24
N ILE A 366 7.93 -10.13 -4.88
CA ILE A 366 8.60 -8.87 -4.57
C ILE A 366 8.01 -8.25 -3.29
N SER A 367 6.69 -8.26 -3.14
CA SER A 367 5.99 -7.85 -1.91
C SER A 367 6.43 -8.70 -0.71
N GLU A 368 6.42 -10.02 -0.84
CA GLU A 368 6.93 -10.98 0.16
C GLU A 368 8.38 -10.69 0.54
N SER A 369 9.22 -10.38 -0.45
CA SER A 369 10.61 -10.01 -0.20
C SER A 369 10.74 -8.68 0.54
N ALA A 370 9.88 -7.69 0.26
CA ALA A 370 9.87 -6.42 0.98
C ALA A 370 9.50 -6.63 2.45
N VAL A 371 8.44 -7.41 2.72
CA VAL A 371 8.02 -7.76 4.08
C VAL A 371 9.08 -8.58 4.82
N GLN A 372 9.73 -9.54 4.16
CA GLN A 372 10.81 -10.31 4.79
C GLN A 372 11.99 -9.41 5.22
N ASN A 373 12.36 -8.47 4.36
CA ASN A 373 13.58 -7.68 4.52
C ASN A 373 13.38 -6.44 5.39
N ARG A 374 12.22 -5.79 5.33
CA ARG A 374 11.88 -4.66 6.20
C ARG A 374 11.20 -5.18 7.45
N ARG A 375 11.89 -5.04 8.58
CA ARG A 375 11.48 -5.60 9.88
C ARG A 375 10.17 -5.02 10.43
N ILE A 376 9.83 -3.80 10.04
CA ILE A 376 8.59 -3.09 10.41
C ILE A 376 7.67 -2.92 9.19
N CYS A 377 7.28 -4.04 8.56
CA CYS A 377 6.48 -4.01 7.35
C CYS A 377 5.29 -4.97 7.41
N VAL A 378 4.16 -4.47 6.91
CA VAL A 378 2.92 -5.21 6.68
C VAL A 378 2.63 -5.19 5.18
N GLY A 379 2.23 -6.31 4.61
CA GLY A 379 1.85 -6.42 3.20
C GLY A 379 0.79 -7.50 3.01
N TYR A 380 0.69 -8.03 1.80
CA TYR A 380 -0.26 -9.07 1.47
C TYR A 380 0.24 -9.99 0.37
N THR A 381 -0.20 -11.24 0.38
CA THR A 381 0.10 -12.20 -0.69
C THR A 381 -1.09 -13.13 -0.94
N GLY A 382 -1.22 -13.59 -2.19
CA GLY A 382 -2.19 -14.62 -2.53
C GLY A 382 -1.79 -15.93 -1.86
N THR A 383 -2.75 -16.72 -1.38
CA THR A 383 -2.46 -17.98 -0.66
C THR A 383 -2.78 -19.24 -1.46
N VAL A 384 -3.28 -19.07 -2.69
CA VAL A 384 -3.70 -20.16 -3.58
C VAL A 384 -2.88 -20.21 -4.88
N GLY A 385 -3.15 -21.21 -5.73
CA GLY A 385 -2.36 -21.59 -6.91
C GLY A 385 -0.91 -21.96 -6.54
N PRO A 386 0.09 -21.45 -7.30
CA PRO A 386 1.51 -21.69 -7.06
C PRO A 386 2.06 -20.91 -5.86
N SER A 387 1.20 -20.30 -5.04
CA SER A 387 1.61 -19.56 -3.86
C SER A 387 2.35 -20.47 -2.89
N ARG A 388 3.47 -19.95 -2.40
CA ARG A 388 4.26 -20.54 -1.33
C ARG A 388 3.95 -19.91 0.03
N ALA A 389 2.93 -19.07 0.16
CA ALA A 389 2.71 -18.23 1.34
C ALA A 389 2.71 -19.01 2.67
N PHE A 390 2.04 -20.16 2.69
CA PHE A 390 2.03 -21.04 3.87
C PHE A 390 3.38 -21.71 4.14
N GLU A 391 4.10 -22.13 3.09
CA GLU A 391 5.45 -22.69 3.24
C GLU A 391 6.44 -21.62 3.71
N ASP A 392 6.41 -20.44 3.09
CA ASP A 392 7.24 -19.29 3.43
C ASP A 392 6.98 -18.82 4.85
N SER A 393 5.71 -18.78 5.27
CA SER A 393 5.35 -18.44 6.64
C SER A 393 5.86 -19.46 7.65
N ARG A 394 5.69 -20.77 7.38
CA ARG A 394 6.32 -21.84 8.19
C ARG A 394 7.85 -21.76 8.17
N SER A 395 8.41 -21.24 7.09
CA SER A 395 9.85 -21.01 6.96
C SER A 395 10.36 -19.77 7.72
N GLY A 396 9.47 -19.01 8.37
CA GLY A 396 9.79 -17.82 9.14
C GLY A 396 10.16 -16.59 8.29
N ARG A 397 9.83 -16.57 6.99
CA ARG A 397 10.03 -15.40 6.12
C ARG A 397 9.15 -14.22 6.54
N TYR A 398 7.89 -14.51 6.87
CA TYR A 398 6.88 -13.60 7.37
C TYR A 398 5.80 -14.42 8.09
N GLU A 399 4.86 -13.74 8.72
CA GLU A 399 3.72 -14.37 9.40
C GLU A 399 2.43 -14.06 8.66
N LEU A 400 1.52 -15.03 8.59
CA LEU A 400 0.15 -14.79 8.14
C LEU A 400 -0.63 -14.15 9.30
N VAL A 401 -1.23 -12.98 9.05
CA VAL A 401 -1.87 -12.17 10.09
C VAL A 401 -3.34 -12.58 10.26
N GLY A 402 -3.80 -12.75 11.50
CA GLY A 402 -5.22 -12.95 11.81
C GLY A 402 -5.98 -11.63 11.72
N ILE A 403 -7.24 -11.66 11.28
CA ILE A 403 -8.05 -10.45 11.12
C ILE A 403 -9.24 -10.49 12.08
N LEU A 404 -9.45 -9.40 12.82
CA LEU A 404 -10.70 -9.15 13.53
C LEU A 404 -11.58 -8.25 12.66
N ARG A 405 -12.73 -8.76 12.21
CA ARG A 405 -13.62 -8.08 11.28
C ARG A 405 -14.53 -7.06 11.97
N ASP A 406 -13.95 -5.96 12.43
CA ASP A 406 -14.62 -4.87 13.17
C ASP A 406 -15.34 -3.84 12.28
N ILE A 407 -15.75 -4.24 11.07
CA ILE A 407 -16.45 -3.38 10.11
C ILE A 407 -17.90 -3.83 9.94
N ASP A 408 -18.75 -2.92 9.46
CA ASP A 408 -20.13 -3.21 9.01
C ASP A 408 -20.11 -3.36 7.47
N GLY A 409 -19.73 -4.54 6.99
CA GLY A 409 -19.51 -4.79 5.56
C GLY A 409 -20.79 -4.86 4.74
N ASP A 410 -21.90 -5.25 5.37
CA ASP A 410 -23.24 -5.36 4.77
C ASP A 410 -24.12 -4.10 4.98
N ASN A 411 -23.63 -3.12 5.75
CA ASN A 411 -24.31 -1.87 6.12
C ASN A 411 -25.62 -2.10 6.90
N ASN A 412 -25.68 -3.13 7.75
CA ASN A 412 -26.83 -3.42 8.60
C ASN A 412 -26.85 -2.61 9.92
N GLY A 413 -25.81 -1.82 10.19
CA GLY A 413 -25.64 -1.00 11.38
C GLY A 413 -24.91 -1.69 12.54
N SER A 414 -24.30 -2.86 12.32
CA SER A 414 -23.55 -3.62 13.33
C SER A 414 -22.23 -4.14 12.77
N VAL A 415 -21.23 -4.33 13.64
CA VAL A 415 -19.97 -4.96 13.22
C VAL A 415 -20.20 -6.43 12.84
N ASP A 416 -19.55 -6.87 11.77
CA ASP A 416 -19.72 -8.21 11.21
C ASP A 416 -19.12 -9.28 12.13
N GLY A 417 -17.93 -9.05 12.68
CA GLY A 417 -17.18 -10.05 13.44
C GLY A 417 -16.61 -9.52 14.75
N THR A 418 -16.46 -10.43 15.71
CA THR A 418 -15.88 -10.16 17.05
C THR A 418 -14.70 -11.08 17.39
N GLN A 419 -14.42 -12.06 16.53
CA GLN A 419 -13.34 -13.03 16.71
C GLN A 419 -12.22 -12.79 15.69
N ILE A 420 -11.00 -13.16 16.09
CA ILE A 420 -9.85 -13.17 15.18
C ILE A 420 -9.95 -14.42 14.30
N VAL A 421 -9.92 -14.24 12.97
CA VAL A 421 -9.90 -15.33 12.00
C VAL A 421 -8.58 -15.35 11.24
N ARG A 422 -7.95 -16.53 11.18
CA ARG A 422 -6.72 -16.77 10.39
C ARG A 422 -7.08 -17.41 9.03
N PRO A 423 -6.28 -17.23 7.98
CA PRO A 423 -6.53 -17.79 6.66
C PRO A 423 -6.15 -19.28 6.60
N THR A 424 -6.93 -20.16 7.22
CA THR A 424 -6.80 -21.63 7.08
C THR A 424 -7.66 -22.11 5.90
N LEU A 425 -7.41 -23.31 5.38
CA LEU A 425 -8.24 -23.85 4.30
C LEU A 425 -9.71 -23.98 4.75
N GLU A 426 -9.91 -24.36 6.01
CA GLU A 426 -11.22 -24.47 6.65
C GLU A 426 -11.95 -23.13 6.73
N SER A 427 -11.27 -22.06 7.16
CA SER A 427 -11.91 -20.73 7.28
C SER A 427 -12.16 -20.10 5.91
N ILE A 428 -11.33 -20.40 4.91
CA ILE A 428 -11.52 -19.95 3.53
C ILE A 428 -12.74 -20.62 2.88
N VAL A 429 -12.89 -21.93 3.09
CA VAL A 429 -13.97 -22.72 2.47
C VAL A 429 -15.29 -22.57 3.24
N ASN A 430 -15.24 -22.63 4.57
CA ASN A 430 -16.39 -22.47 5.46
C ASN A 430 -16.52 -21.02 5.92
N ASN A 431 -16.83 -20.15 4.98
CA ASN A 431 -16.67 -18.70 5.14
C ASN A 431 -17.98 -17.92 5.30
N CYS A 432 -19.09 -18.54 5.68
CA CYS A 432 -20.35 -17.80 5.83
C CYS A 432 -20.50 -17.04 7.15
N ASP A 433 -19.76 -17.44 8.20
CA ASP A 433 -19.79 -16.75 9.49
C ASP A 433 -18.53 -15.90 9.65
N PRO A 434 -18.63 -14.56 9.78
CA PRO A 434 -17.48 -13.67 9.95
C PRO A 434 -16.62 -13.93 11.20
N ASN A 435 -17.09 -14.71 12.17
CA ASN A 435 -16.31 -15.10 13.35
C ASN A 435 -15.47 -16.37 13.16
N THR A 436 -15.67 -17.08 12.05
CA THR A 436 -14.93 -18.33 11.74
C THR A 436 -14.41 -18.38 10.31
N GLY A 437 -14.97 -17.57 9.42
CA GLY A 437 -14.69 -17.48 8.00
C GLY A 437 -13.69 -16.38 7.64
N PHE A 438 -12.77 -16.69 6.74
CA PHE A 438 -11.82 -15.71 6.20
C PHE A 438 -12.36 -15.10 4.90
N LEU A 439 -12.52 -13.77 4.87
CA LEU A 439 -13.36 -13.08 3.88
C LEU A 439 -12.60 -12.09 2.99
N ILE A 440 -11.29 -12.27 2.86
CA ILE A 440 -10.45 -11.42 2.00
C ILE A 440 -9.95 -12.23 0.81
N GLY A 441 -10.36 -11.82 -0.39
CA GLY A 441 -10.04 -12.51 -1.64
C GLY A 441 -10.86 -12.00 -2.82
N GLY A 442 -10.69 -12.66 -3.97
CA GLY A 442 -11.42 -12.36 -5.20
C GLY A 442 -11.85 -13.62 -5.93
N ILE A 443 -12.91 -13.51 -6.74
CA ILE A 443 -13.29 -14.58 -7.65
C ILE A 443 -12.41 -14.50 -8.89
N GLN A 444 -11.53 -15.48 -9.03
CA GLN A 444 -10.73 -15.66 -10.22
C GLN A 444 -11.61 -16.03 -11.40
N THR A 445 -11.45 -15.27 -12.48
CA THR A 445 -12.40 -15.20 -13.57
C THR A 445 -11.69 -15.26 -14.92
N LEU A 446 -12.25 -16.05 -15.83
CA LEU A 446 -11.93 -16.01 -17.27
C LEU A 446 -12.90 -15.04 -17.94
N VAL A 447 -12.38 -13.90 -18.39
CA VAL A 447 -13.14 -12.85 -19.04
C VAL A 447 -13.08 -13.02 -20.55
N THR A 448 -14.24 -12.92 -21.21
CA THR A 448 -14.38 -13.00 -22.68
C THR A 448 -15.27 -11.89 -23.19
N VAL A 449 -15.12 -11.51 -24.47
CA VAL A 449 -16.12 -10.69 -25.17
C VAL A 449 -17.13 -11.65 -25.80
N GLY A 450 -18.40 -11.51 -25.42
CA GLY A 450 -19.46 -12.47 -25.74
C GLY A 450 -19.58 -13.61 -24.72
N ASN A 451 -20.75 -14.25 -24.69
CA ASN A 451 -21.08 -15.30 -23.72
C ASN A 451 -20.54 -16.67 -24.19
N PRO A 452 -19.65 -17.34 -23.45
CA PRO A 452 -19.15 -18.67 -23.82
C PRO A 452 -20.25 -19.74 -23.82
N ARG A 453 -21.36 -19.52 -23.10
CA ARG A 453 -22.53 -20.41 -23.03
C ARG A 453 -23.55 -20.16 -24.14
N ALA A 454 -23.36 -19.16 -25.00
CA ALA A 454 -24.29 -18.90 -26.12
C ALA A 454 -24.16 -19.93 -27.26
N MET A 455 -23.09 -20.74 -27.26
CA MET A 455 -22.89 -21.77 -28.27
C MET A 455 -23.49 -23.12 -27.84
N ASN A 456 -24.21 -23.75 -28.77
CA ASN A 456 -24.69 -25.12 -28.59
C ASN A 456 -23.58 -26.12 -28.98
N LEU A 457 -23.05 -26.83 -28.00
CA LEU A 457 -22.00 -27.86 -28.18
C LEU A 457 -22.56 -29.30 -28.27
N GLY A 458 -23.89 -29.47 -28.35
CA GLY A 458 -24.54 -30.78 -28.55
C GLY A 458 -24.60 -31.67 -27.31
N ARG A 459 -23.52 -31.74 -26.51
CA ARG A 459 -23.44 -32.56 -25.28
C ARG A 459 -23.80 -31.80 -24.00
N VAL A 460 -23.58 -30.49 -23.98
CA VAL A 460 -24.04 -29.61 -22.90
C VAL A 460 -25.41 -29.02 -23.26
N THR A 461 -26.43 -29.31 -22.45
CA THR A 461 -27.82 -28.95 -22.76
C THR A 461 -28.22 -27.53 -22.32
N ALA A 462 -27.43 -26.91 -21.43
CA ALA A 462 -27.62 -25.54 -20.99
C ALA A 462 -26.85 -24.58 -21.90
N PHE A 463 -27.55 -23.94 -22.85
CA PHE A 463 -27.04 -22.81 -23.62
C PHE A 463 -27.85 -21.55 -23.27
N GLU A 464 -27.20 -20.40 -23.31
CA GLU A 464 -27.78 -19.12 -22.92
C GLU A 464 -28.04 -18.23 -24.15
N SER A 465 -28.89 -17.21 -23.99
CA SER A 465 -29.10 -16.21 -25.04
C SER A 465 -28.03 -15.12 -24.98
N GLY A 466 -27.57 -14.64 -26.15
CA GLY A 466 -26.65 -13.51 -26.23
C GLY A 466 -25.70 -13.63 -27.42
N PRO A 467 -24.83 -12.64 -27.63
CA PRO A 467 -23.73 -12.75 -28.58
C PRO A 467 -22.72 -13.78 -28.05
N GLY A 468 -22.34 -14.76 -28.87
CA GLY A 468 -21.30 -15.71 -28.52
C GLY A 468 -19.90 -15.13 -28.67
N VAL A 469 -18.92 -15.77 -28.02
CA VAL A 469 -17.50 -15.45 -28.19
C VAL A 469 -17.11 -15.64 -29.66
N PHE A 470 -16.36 -14.68 -30.22
CA PHE A 470 -15.96 -14.71 -31.63
C PHE A 470 -15.11 -15.95 -31.96
N ASN A 471 -14.13 -16.26 -31.11
CA ASN A 471 -13.39 -17.50 -31.19
C ASN A 471 -14.17 -18.64 -30.52
N VAL A 472 -14.77 -19.47 -31.36
CA VAL A 472 -15.52 -20.66 -30.94
C VAL A 472 -14.69 -21.60 -30.06
N GLU A 473 -13.40 -21.75 -30.36
CA GLU A 473 -12.54 -22.68 -29.61
C GLU A 473 -12.18 -22.12 -28.23
N ALA A 474 -12.10 -20.80 -28.08
CA ALA A 474 -11.99 -20.17 -26.76
C ALA A 474 -13.26 -20.37 -25.92
N ALA A 475 -14.45 -20.29 -26.53
CA ALA A 475 -15.70 -20.63 -25.83
C ALA A 475 -15.72 -22.09 -25.36
N LYS A 476 -15.31 -23.03 -26.23
CA LYS A 476 -15.18 -24.45 -25.87
C LYS A 476 -14.20 -24.65 -24.72
N PHE A 477 -13.03 -24.00 -24.74
CA PHE A 477 -12.04 -24.09 -23.67
C PHE A 477 -12.59 -23.63 -22.33
N VAL A 478 -13.25 -22.47 -22.26
CA VAL A 478 -13.88 -21.96 -21.03
C VAL A 478 -14.96 -22.93 -20.54
N ARG A 479 -15.82 -23.39 -21.45
CA ARG A 479 -16.90 -24.34 -21.15
C ARG A 479 -16.38 -25.70 -20.67
N ASN A 480 -15.27 -26.16 -21.24
CA ASN A 480 -14.63 -27.42 -20.87
C ASN A 480 -14.22 -27.41 -19.39
N ILE A 481 -13.70 -26.28 -18.92
CA ILE A 481 -13.33 -26.07 -17.51
C ILE A 481 -14.58 -26.00 -16.62
N GLU A 482 -15.56 -25.15 -16.97
CA GLU A 482 -16.79 -24.99 -16.18
C GLU A 482 -17.53 -26.32 -15.98
N GLU A 483 -17.74 -27.05 -17.07
CA GLU A 483 -18.49 -28.31 -17.06
C GLU A 483 -17.71 -29.42 -16.34
N SER A 484 -16.38 -29.40 -16.40
CA SER A 484 -15.53 -30.31 -15.63
C SER A 484 -15.62 -30.04 -14.12
N ILE A 485 -15.64 -28.77 -13.70
CA ILE A 485 -15.86 -28.38 -12.29
C ILE A 485 -17.27 -28.77 -11.83
N ALA A 486 -18.29 -28.47 -12.62
CA ALA A 486 -19.68 -28.78 -12.29
C ALA A 486 -19.91 -30.29 -12.14
N ALA A 487 -19.25 -31.10 -12.95
CA ALA A 487 -19.35 -32.55 -12.92
C ALA A 487 -18.34 -33.24 -11.99
N PHE A 488 -17.55 -32.48 -11.22
CA PHE A 488 -16.50 -33.02 -10.34
C PHE A 488 -17.00 -34.19 -9.48
N GLN A 489 -16.19 -35.24 -9.39
CA GLN A 489 -16.44 -36.42 -8.56
C GLN A 489 -15.25 -36.65 -7.62
N PRO A 490 -15.46 -37.08 -6.36
CA PRO A 490 -14.39 -37.15 -5.37
C PRO A 490 -13.46 -38.38 -5.54
N THR A 491 -13.78 -39.29 -6.48
CA THR A 491 -12.95 -40.46 -6.79
C THR A 491 -12.14 -40.16 -8.04
N LEU A 492 -10.91 -39.66 -7.85
CA LEU A 492 -10.06 -39.23 -8.95
C LEU A 492 -9.23 -40.39 -9.55
N PRO A 493 -8.95 -40.35 -10.86
CA PRO A 493 -7.94 -41.21 -11.50
C PRO A 493 -6.52 -40.80 -11.06
N PRO A 494 -5.45 -41.47 -11.53
CA PRO A 494 -4.09 -40.93 -11.41
C PRO A 494 -3.95 -39.53 -12.00
N ASP A 495 -3.11 -38.68 -11.39
CA ASP A 495 -2.88 -37.26 -11.76
C ASP A 495 -2.58 -37.02 -13.24
N ALA A 496 -1.94 -37.99 -13.91
CA ALA A 496 -1.63 -37.92 -15.33
C ALA A 496 -2.87 -37.82 -16.23
N PHE A 497 -4.04 -38.18 -15.70
CA PHE A 497 -5.32 -38.21 -16.40
C PHE A 497 -6.30 -37.16 -15.90
N PHE A 498 -5.94 -36.28 -14.97
CA PHE A 498 -6.91 -35.32 -14.43
C PHE A 498 -7.65 -34.52 -15.52
N MET A 499 -8.95 -34.32 -15.31
CA MET A 499 -9.71 -33.31 -16.05
C MET A 499 -9.42 -31.91 -15.47
N PRO A 500 -9.78 -30.82 -16.16
CA PRO A 500 -9.54 -29.47 -15.66
C PRO A 500 -10.05 -29.24 -14.22
N GLY A 501 -11.28 -29.68 -13.91
CA GLY A 501 -11.88 -29.54 -12.59
C GLY A 501 -11.16 -30.35 -11.51
N ASP A 502 -10.65 -31.54 -11.86
CA ASP A 502 -9.90 -32.41 -10.94
C ASP A 502 -8.58 -31.74 -10.52
N LEU A 503 -7.85 -31.21 -11.50
CA LEU A 503 -6.62 -30.46 -11.23
C LEU A 503 -6.91 -29.24 -10.35
N LEU A 504 -7.94 -28.45 -10.69
CA LEU A 504 -8.26 -27.25 -9.93
C LEU A 504 -8.68 -27.57 -8.48
N ALA A 505 -9.40 -28.66 -8.23
CA ALA A 505 -9.77 -29.08 -6.87
C ALA A 505 -8.55 -29.45 -6.00
N THR A 506 -7.45 -29.91 -6.61
CA THR A 506 -6.21 -30.25 -5.90
C THR A 506 -5.28 -29.05 -5.69
N GLN A 507 -5.26 -28.09 -6.62
CA GLN A 507 -4.28 -26.99 -6.66
C GLN A 507 -4.86 -25.61 -6.33
N PHE A 508 -6.17 -25.45 -6.22
CA PHE A 508 -6.85 -24.16 -6.00
C PHE A 508 -8.05 -24.33 -5.06
N VAL A 509 -8.62 -23.21 -4.61
CA VAL A 509 -9.94 -23.22 -3.97
C VAL A 509 -10.99 -22.95 -5.03
N LEU A 510 -11.90 -23.88 -5.29
CA LEU A 510 -12.94 -23.71 -6.30
C LEU A 510 -14.05 -22.77 -5.80
N VAL A 511 -14.57 -21.90 -6.68
CA VAL A 511 -15.79 -21.12 -6.39
C VAL A 511 -16.95 -22.05 -6.03
N ALA A 512 -17.09 -23.16 -6.77
CA ALA A 512 -18.09 -24.18 -6.51
C ALA A 512 -17.89 -24.91 -5.16
N ALA A 513 -16.76 -24.75 -4.46
CA ALA A 513 -16.49 -25.42 -3.19
C ALA A 513 -16.62 -24.51 -1.95
N THR A 514 -16.70 -23.19 -2.12
CA THR A 514 -16.82 -22.21 -1.01
C THR A 514 -18.27 -22.01 -0.61
N ASN A 515 -18.57 -21.95 0.70
CA ASN A 515 -19.95 -21.83 1.20
C ASN A 515 -20.60 -20.48 0.89
N CYS A 516 -19.82 -19.40 0.93
CA CYS A 516 -20.26 -18.05 0.64
C CYS A 516 -19.28 -17.34 -0.30
N LEU A 517 -19.78 -16.39 -1.08
CA LEU A 517 -19.04 -15.61 -2.06
C LEU A 517 -19.33 -14.12 -1.86
N PRO A 518 -18.38 -13.22 -2.17
CA PRO A 518 -18.62 -11.79 -2.08
C PRO A 518 -19.60 -11.32 -3.17
N LYS A 519 -20.44 -10.35 -2.84
CA LYS A 519 -21.29 -9.69 -3.82
C LYS A 519 -20.42 -8.89 -4.81
N PRO A 520 -20.63 -9.01 -6.14
CA PRO A 520 -19.79 -8.31 -7.11
C PRO A 520 -19.73 -6.78 -6.92
N GLY A 521 -20.81 -6.13 -6.49
CA GLY A 521 -20.85 -4.68 -6.24
C GLY A 521 -20.51 -4.26 -4.80
N ASN A 522 -20.37 -5.21 -3.87
CA ASN A 522 -19.97 -4.94 -2.48
C ASN A 522 -19.10 -6.09 -1.96
N PRO A 523 -17.79 -6.04 -2.21
CA PRO A 523 -16.88 -7.16 -1.91
C PRO A 523 -16.72 -7.46 -0.40
N THR A 524 -17.17 -6.56 0.47
CA THR A 524 -17.22 -6.77 1.93
C THR A 524 -18.53 -7.40 2.40
N ASP A 525 -19.40 -7.86 1.51
CA ASP A 525 -20.68 -8.46 1.86
C ASP A 525 -20.77 -9.83 1.16
N PHE A 526 -20.86 -10.90 1.96
CA PHE A 526 -20.80 -12.28 1.49
C PHE A 526 -22.20 -12.89 1.49
N GLU A 527 -22.55 -13.60 0.42
CA GLU A 527 -23.82 -14.30 0.26
C GLU A 527 -23.63 -15.80 0.06
N PHE A 528 -24.66 -16.57 0.39
CA PHE A 528 -24.62 -18.03 0.21
C PHE A 528 -24.39 -18.43 -1.24
N ASN A 529 -23.45 -19.35 -1.44
CA ASN A 529 -23.19 -19.95 -2.72
C ASN A 529 -24.26 -20.99 -3.05
N ASN A 530 -25.18 -20.64 -3.95
CA ASN A 530 -26.25 -21.54 -4.38
C ASN A 530 -25.75 -22.65 -5.32
N ASP A 531 -24.55 -22.50 -5.89
CA ASP A 531 -23.92 -23.45 -6.82
C ASP A 531 -22.87 -24.32 -6.11
N LEU A 532 -22.99 -24.49 -4.79
CA LEU A 532 -22.09 -25.31 -3.99
C LEU A 532 -22.10 -26.79 -4.43
N ASN A 533 -20.97 -27.26 -4.93
CA ASN A 533 -20.65 -28.67 -5.13
C ASN A 533 -20.01 -29.23 -3.84
N VAL A 534 -20.83 -29.93 -3.05
CA VAL A 534 -20.44 -30.53 -1.77
C VAL A 534 -19.34 -31.60 -1.93
N ASP A 535 -19.32 -32.33 -3.04
CA ASP A 535 -18.30 -33.35 -3.29
C ASP A 535 -16.94 -32.71 -3.57
N ALA A 536 -16.92 -31.64 -4.36
CA ALA A 536 -15.72 -30.83 -4.60
C ALA A 536 -15.19 -30.21 -3.30
N GLN A 537 -16.09 -29.66 -2.47
CA GLN A 537 -15.74 -29.13 -1.16
C GLN A 537 -15.09 -30.17 -0.25
N ASN A 538 -15.74 -31.33 -0.08
CA ASN A 538 -15.23 -32.40 0.78
C ASN A 538 -13.89 -32.93 0.28
N TYR A 539 -13.75 -33.10 -1.04
CA TYR A 539 -12.50 -33.54 -1.63
C TYR A 539 -11.37 -32.54 -1.40
N LEU A 540 -11.62 -31.26 -1.65
CA LEU A 540 -10.65 -30.17 -1.46
C LEU A 540 -10.21 -30.09 0.01
N LEU A 541 -11.15 -30.15 0.95
CA LEU A 541 -10.82 -30.21 2.38
C LEU A 541 -10.06 -31.48 2.78
N ALA A 542 -10.05 -32.54 1.97
CA ALA A 542 -9.29 -33.75 2.29
C ALA A 542 -7.93 -33.83 1.57
N ASN A 543 -7.84 -33.32 0.34
CA ASN A 543 -6.77 -33.68 -0.61
C ASN A 543 -6.07 -32.49 -1.25
N ASN A 544 -6.52 -31.26 -1.02
CA ASN A 544 -5.87 -30.11 -1.63
C ASN A 544 -4.41 -29.99 -1.14
N VAL A 545 -3.49 -29.61 -2.03
CA VAL A 545 -2.05 -29.48 -1.71
C VAL A 545 -1.76 -28.54 -0.54
N TYR A 546 -2.66 -27.60 -0.22
CA TYR A 546 -2.59 -26.77 0.98
C TYR A 546 -2.71 -27.56 2.29
N ARG A 547 -3.26 -28.79 2.24
CA ARG A 547 -3.29 -29.77 3.34
C ARG A 547 -2.29 -30.91 3.17
N VAL A 548 -1.89 -31.25 1.94
CA VAL A 548 -1.01 -32.40 1.66
C VAL A 548 0.44 -32.07 2.01
N GLY A 549 0.76 -32.31 3.28
CA GLY A 549 2.02 -32.03 3.97
C GLY A 549 1.88 -32.17 5.49
N GLY A 550 0.66 -32.39 5.97
CA GLY A 550 0.30 -32.59 7.38
C GLY A 550 -0.69 -31.53 7.85
N ALA A 551 -1.51 -31.88 8.85
CA ALA A 551 -2.41 -30.94 9.52
C ALA A 551 -1.59 -29.96 10.38
N ASN A 552 -1.04 -28.91 9.77
CA ASN A 552 -0.43 -27.83 10.51
C ASN A 552 -0.90 -26.52 9.88
N GLU A 553 -1.96 -25.98 10.48
CA GLU A 553 -2.48 -24.63 10.24
C GLU A 553 -1.33 -23.61 10.16
N PRO A 554 -1.49 -22.49 9.41
CA PRO A 554 -0.62 -21.32 9.54
C PRO A 554 -0.38 -21.03 11.03
N LYS A 555 0.87 -21.23 11.45
CA LYS A 555 1.29 -21.21 12.86
C LYS A 555 0.91 -19.90 13.52
N GLN A 556 0.66 -19.94 14.84
CA GLN A 556 0.36 -18.72 15.57
C GLN A 556 1.57 -17.79 15.55
N TRP A 557 1.34 -16.48 15.71
CA TRP A 557 2.38 -15.46 15.64
C TRP A 557 3.55 -15.72 16.59
N GLY A 558 4.73 -15.99 16.03
CA GLY A 558 5.94 -16.33 16.77
C GLY A 558 5.99 -17.78 17.27
N GLU A 559 5.09 -18.64 16.83
CA GLU A 559 5.18 -20.10 16.98
C GLU A 559 6.03 -20.65 15.83
N VAL A 560 7.17 -21.27 16.15
CA VAL A 560 8.07 -21.86 15.15
C VAL A 560 7.87 -23.38 15.12
N ASP A 561 8.00 -23.99 13.93
CA ASP A 561 8.10 -25.45 13.82
C ASP A 561 9.26 -25.98 14.69
N GLY A 562 8.97 -26.94 15.56
CA GLY A 562 9.90 -27.51 16.55
C GLY A 562 11.13 -28.20 15.95
N THR A 563 11.30 -28.17 14.63
CA THR A 563 12.40 -28.73 13.86
C THR A 563 13.51 -27.71 13.54
N THR A 564 13.25 -26.40 13.59
CA THR A 564 14.27 -25.34 13.41
C THR A 564 13.97 -24.13 14.30
N SER A 565 14.90 -23.70 15.17
CA SER A 565 14.69 -22.51 16.00
C SER A 565 14.78 -21.23 15.15
N ARG A 566 13.65 -20.54 14.96
CA ARG A 566 13.54 -19.22 14.30
C ARG A 566 12.84 -18.20 15.20
N PRO A 567 13.37 -17.95 16.42
CA PRO A 567 12.67 -17.19 17.44
C PRO A 567 12.37 -15.72 17.06
N ALA A 568 13.04 -15.20 16.04
CA ALA A 568 12.86 -13.84 15.51
C ALA A 568 12.75 -13.81 13.97
N GLY A 569 12.34 -14.91 13.34
CA GLY A 569 12.24 -15.02 11.88
C GLY A 569 13.60 -15.14 11.19
N LEU A 570 13.67 -14.67 9.94
CA LEU A 570 14.89 -14.68 9.14
C LEU A 570 15.64 -13.35 9.21
N VAL A 571 16.96 -13.45 9.02
CA VAL A 571 17.85 -12.30 8.89
C VAL A 571 17.56 -11.60 7.56
N PRO A 572 17.33 -10.27 7.54
CA PRO A 572 17.20 -9.51 6.31
C PRO A 572 18.41 -9.65 5.39
N ARG A 573 18.20 -9.50 4.09
CA ARG A 573 19.30 -9.45 3.12
C ARG A 573 19.68 -8.02 2.86
N ARG A 574 20.89 -7.62 3.24
CA ARG A 574 21.39 -6.26 3.03
C ARG A 574 22.13 -6.09 1.70
N ARG A 575 21.98 -4.94 1.07
CA ARG A 575 22.76 -4.54 -0.12
C ARG A 575 24.08 -3.92 0.25
N ALA A 576 25.03 -3.96 -0.69
CA ALA A 576 26.25 -3.18 -0.57
C ALA A 576 25.95 -1.66 -0.47
N PRO A 577 26.71 -0.92 0.34
CA PRO A 577 26.59 0.54 0.39
C PRO A 577 27.06 1.16 -0.94
N LEU A 578 26.61 2.37 -1.27
CA LEU A 578 27.05 3.08 -2.48
C LEU A 578 28.55 3.41 -2.44
N ALA A 579 29.08 3.69 -1.25
CA ALA A 579 30.49 3.99 -1.03
C ALA A 579 30.89 3.60 0.41
N GLY A 580 32.18 3.30 0.60
CA GLY A 580 32.74 3.04 1.92
C GLY A 580 32.23 1.75 2.56
N SER A 581 31.89 1.85 3.84
CA SER A 581 31.35 0.76 4.65
C SER A 581 30.28 1.29 5.58
N TYR A 582 29.27 0.48 5.86
CA TYR A 582 28.36 0.67 6.99
C TYR A 582 29.15 0.75 8.32
N LEU A 583 28.55 1.32 9.35
CA LEU A 583 29.10 1.53 10.69
C LEU A 583 29.43 0.21 11.41
N ASP A 584 28.74 -0.88 11.07
CA ASP A 584 29.10 -2.26 11.47
C ASP A 584 30.25 -2.88 10.66
N GLY A 585 30.85 -2.08 9.77
CA GLY A 585 31.92 -2.42 8.86
C GLY A 585 31.48 -3.01 7.52
N GLY A 586 30.16 -3.12 7.24
CA GLY A 586 29.64 -3.86 6.08
C GLY A 586 30.04 -3.15 4.81
N ASP A 587 30.56 -3.85 3.80
CA ASP A 587 31.15 -3.18 2.65
C ASP A 587 30.70 -3.78 1.31
N ALA A 588 31.25 -3.26 0.21
CA ALA A 588 30.91 -3.71 -1.13
C ALA A 588 31.30 -5.18 -1.41
N THR A 589 32.23 -5.76 -0.63
CA THR A 589 32.64 -7.17 -0.76
C THR A 589 31.78 -8.09 0.09
N ASN A 590 31.32 -7.61 1.25
CA ASN A 590 30.46 -8.34 2.15
C ASN A 590 29.50 -7.38 2.87
N ALA A 591 28.29 -7.31 2.34
CA ALA A 591 27.21 -6.50 2.89
C ALA A 591 26.53 -7.14 4.12
N GLY A 592 26.97 -8.31 4.61
CA GLY A 592 26.35 -8.95 5.77
C GLY A 592 26.44 -8.12 7.06
N TYR A 593 25.49 -8.30 7.95
CA TYR A 593 25.44 -7.67 9.27
C TYR A 593 26.48 -8.29 10.21
N ARG A 594 27.06 -7.49 11.11
CA ARG A 594 28.06 -7.97 12.08
C ARG A 594 27.60 -7.92 13.53
N TYR A 595 28.03 -8.93 14.30
CA TYR A 595 27.84 -9.00 15.75
C TYR A 595 29.05 -9.65 16.43
N TYR A 596 29.26 -9.40 17.72
CA TYR A 596 30.33 -10.03 18.51
C TYR A 596 29.77 -11.19 19.33
N ASP A 597 30.40 -12.37 19.24
CA ASP A 597 29.94 -13.58 19.92
C ASP A 597 30.62 -13.87 21.27
N GLY A 598 31.44 -12.94 21.75
CA GLY A 598 32.27 -13.12 22.95
C GLY A 598 33.72 -13.51 22.64
N THR A 599 34.02 -13.96 21.42
CA THR A 599 35.38 -14.35 20.99
C THR A 599 35.81 -13.63 19.70
N THR A 600 34.94 -13.59 18.69
CA THR A 600 35.22 -13.02 17.36
C THR A 600 34.01 -12.27 16.81
N ILE A 601 34.27 -11.42 15.80
CA ILE A 601 33.20 -10.78 15.04
C ILE A 601 32.66 -11.81 14.04
N GLN A 602 31.36 -12.02 14.08
CA GLN A 602 30.61 -12.88 13.17
C GLN A 602 29.90 -12.06 12.10
N ILE A 603 29.56 -12.71 10.98
CA ILE A 603 28.85 -12.10 9.85
C ILE A 603 27.59 -12.92 9.56
N ILE A 604 26.45 -12.25 9.37
CA ILE A 604 25.16 -12.87 9.05
C ILE A 604 24.43 -12.07 7.97
N GLY A 605 23.40 -12.64 7.33
CA GLY A 605 22.65 -11.99 6.24
C GLY A 605 23.32 -12.10 4.87
N THR A 606 24.31 -12.98 4.71
CA THR A 606 25.02 -13.22 3.44
C THR A 606 24.39 -14.31 2.58
N ALA A 607 23.49 -15.11 3.16
CA ALA A 607 22.77 -16.20 2.48
C ALA A 607 21.28 -16.21 2.86
N ASP A 608 20.43 -16.83 2.03
CA ASP A 608 19.01 -17.09 2.38
C ASP A 608 18.90 -17.97 3.62
N GLY A 609 17.83 -17.79 4.38
CA GLY A 609 17.38 -18.77 5.38
C GLY A 609 18.12 -18.76 6.71
N GLN A 610 19.04 -17.82 6.94
CA GLN A 610 19.68 -17.64 8.25
C GLN A 610 18.64 -17.13 9.26
N ALA A 611 18.49 -17.84 10.38
CA ALA A 611 17.52 -17.51 11.43
C ALA A 611 18.11 -16.50 12.43
N LEU A 612 17.31 -15.50 12.77
CA LEU A 612 17.67 -14.42 13.69
C LEU A 612 17.45 -14.84 15.15
N SER A 613 18.25 -14.31 16.08
CA SER A 613 18.12 -14.62 17.50
C SER A 613 16.95 -13.88 18.16
N ARG A 614 16.43 -14.44 19.25
CA ARG A 614 15.26 -13.97 20.00
C ARG A 614 15.37 -12.51 20.45
N ARG A 615 16.57 -12.05 20.79
CA ARG A 615 16.82 -10.66 21.19
C ARG A 615 16.43 -9.66 20.10
N ASN A 616 16.43 -10.09 18.84
CA ASN A 616 15.98 -9.27 17.72
C ASN A 616 14.54 -9.58 17.32
N ARG A 617 13.70 -10.12 18.22
CA ARG A 617 12.32 -10.50 17.87
C ARG A 617 11.49 -9.26 17.53
N VAL A 618 11.45 -8.27 18.40
CA VAL A 618 10.74 -7.01 18.22
C VAL A 618 11.72 -5.97 17.69
N ALA A 619 11.46 -5.42 16.51
CA ALA A 619 12.26 -4.31 16.00
C ALA A 619 11.99 -3.08 16.87
N GLY A 620 13.04 -2.34 17.23
CA GLY A 620 12.95 -1.15 18.08
C GLY A 620 12.89 -1.40 19.60
N ASP A 621 12.72 -2.63 20.07
CA ASP A 621 12.87 -2.97 21.50
C ASP A 621 14.37 -2.94 21.88
N PHE A 622 14.90 -1.79 22.28
CA PHE A 622 16.31 -1.59 22.62
C PHE A 622 16.55 -1.78 24.12
N ASN A 623 15.51 -1.64 24.95
CA ASN A 623 15.61 -1.82 26.40
C ASN A 623 15.44 -3.30 26.85
N ASN A 624 15.01 -4.19 25.94
CA ASN A 624 14.75 -5.62 26.14
C ASN A 624 13.60 -5.93 27.11
N ASP A 625 12.53 -5.12 27.09
CA ASP A 625 11.31 -5.34 27.86
C ASP A 625 10.23 -6.13 27.08
N GLY A 626 10.46 -6.38 25.80
CA GLY A 626 9.57 -7.12 24.90
C GLY A 626 8.56 -6.26 24.16
N PHE A 627 8.62 -4.94 24.30
CA PHE A 627 7.73 -3.98 23.63
C PHE A 627 8.55 -2.95 22.85
N ARG A 628 7.93 -2.39 21.81
CA ARG A 628 8.44 -1.20 21.12
C ARG A 628 7.61 0.00 21.57
N ASN A 629 8.19 0.92 22.31
CA ASN A 629 7.49 2.11 22.80
C ASN A 629 8.46 3.25 23.15
N ILE A 630 7.94 4.37 23.65
CA ILE A 630 8.73 5.56 24.00
C ILE A 630 9.87 5.29 25.03
N ASN A 631 9.82 4.17 25.77
CA ASN A 631 10.87 3.80 26.73
C ASN A 631 12.14 3.23 26.09
N ASP A 632 12.12 2.94 24.79
CA ASP A 632 13.29 2.47 24.03
C ASP A 632 14.23 3.60 23.62
N ILE A 633 13.72 4.84 23.53
CA ILE A 633 14.41 6.00 22.94
C ILE A 633 15.77 6.26 23.58
N GLU A 634 15.87 6.17 24.91
CA GLU A 634 17.16 6.44 25.57
C GLU A 634 18.24 5.43 25.14
N ARG A 635 17.86 4.16 24.96
CA ARG A 635 18.77 3.10 24.52
C ARG A 635 19.07 3.18 23.02
N LEU A 636 18.11 3.64 22.21
CA LEU A 636 18.34 3.98 20.80
C LEU A 636 19.41 5.07 20.68
N VAL A 637 19.26 6.17 21.43
CA VAL A 637 20.24 7.27 21.43
C VAL A 637 21.60 6.82 21.97
N ASP A 638 21.64 5.98 23.02
CA ASP A 638 22.88 5.38 23.52
C ASP A 638 23.60 4.56 22.43
N ALA A 639 22.84 3.79 21.65
CA ALA A 639 23.38 3.03 20.53
C ALA A 639 23.98 3.98 19.50
N HIS A 640 23.22 4.99 19.06
CA HIS A 640 23.68 5.93 18.04
C HIS A 640 24.95 6.66 18.49
N HIS A 641 25.02 7.09 19.76
CA HIS A 641 26.22 7.71 20.32
C HIS A 641 27.44 6.78 20.27
N LEU A 642 27.27 5.49 20.60
CA LEU A 642 28.34 4.50 20.50
C LEU A 642 28.80 4.26 19.05
N TRP A 643 27.84 4.19 18.11
CA TRP A 643 28.10 3.87 16.70
C TRP A 643 28.67 5.04 15.91
N SER A 644 28.22 6.27 16.18
CA SER A 644 28.78 7.51 15.60
C SER A 644 30.14 7.90 16.22
N GLY A 645 30.41 7.44 17.45
CA GLY A 645 31.62 7.79 18.20
C GLY A 645 32.94 7.21 17.69
N ALA A 646 34.04 7.74 18.21
CA ALA A 646 35.40 7.27 17.96
C ALA A 646 35.68 5.98 18.76
N GLY A 647 35.60 4.83 18.10
CA GLY A 647 35.86 3.52 18.71
C GLY A 647 36.16 2.47 17.65
N THR A 648 36.91 1.42 18.03
CA THR A 648 37.10 0.29 17.12
C THR A 648 35.79 -0.47 16.94
N LEU A 649 35.60 -1.11 15.78
CA LEU A 649 34.42 -1.93 15.51
C LEU A 649 34.20 -3.00 16.59
N LEU A 650 35.28 -3.64 17.07
CA LEU A 650 35.21 -4.63 18.14
C LEU A 650 34.65 -4.02 19.45
N THR A 651 35.09 -2.82 19.80
CA THR A 651 34.58 -2.12 20.99
C THR A 651 33.09 -1.87 20.84
N LYS A 652 32.67 -1.24 19.73
CA LYS A 652 31.26 -0.92 19.44
C LYS A 652 30.38 -2.17 19.54
N LEU A 653 30.79 -3.25 18.86
CA LEU A 653 30.04 -4.51 18.85
C LEU A 653 29.99 -5.20 20.20
N ASN A 654 31.03 -5.11 21.03
CA ASN A 654 31.12 -5.82 22.31
C ASN A 654 30.46 -5.08 23.47
N THR A 655 30.47 -3.75 23.48
CA THR A 655 30.10 -2.96 24.68
C THR A 655 28.65 -2.50 24.75
N PHE A 656 27.88 -2.54 23.65
CA PHE A 656 26.50 -2.05 23.67
C PHE A 656 25.60 -2.87 24.61
N GLU A 657 25.63 -4.20 24.51
CA GLU A 657 24.80 -5.10 25.31
C GLU A 657 25.59 -6.35 25.75
N ALA A 658 25.15 -7.04 26.80
CA ALA A 658 25.68 -8.36 27.12
C ALA A 658 25.08 -9.43 26.19
N ILE A 659 25.72 -10.61 26.13
CA ILE A 659 25.12 -11.80 25.50
C ILE A 659 23.97 -12.28 26.40
N GLN A 660 22.77 -12.42 25.84
CA GLN A 660 21.57 -12.77 26.59
C GLN A 660 21.46 -14.28 26.82
N SER A 661 21.79 -15.08 25.82
CA SER A 661 21.71 -16.54 25.87
C SER A 661 22.66 -17.19 24.86
N THR A 662 23.02 -18.45 25.10
CA THR A 662 23.70 -19.32 24.14
C THR A 662 22.86 -20.54 23.77
N ALA A 663 21.61 -20.61 24.26
CA ALA A 663 20.72 -21.72 23.99
C ALA A 663 20.32 -21.74 22.50
N THR A 664 20.25 -22.94 21.91
CA THR A 664 19.88 -23.11 20.49
C THR A 664 18.49 -22.59 20.18
N THR A 665 17.57 -22.64 21.15
CA THR A 665 16.20 -22.13 21.03
C THR A 665 16.13 -20.61 20.91
N ASP A 666 17.09 -19.90 21.50
CA ASP A 666 17.11 -18.42 21.54
C ASP A 666 18.00 -17.84 20.45
N ARG A 667 19.13 -18.48 20.12
CA ARG A 667 20.10 -17.90 19.17
C ARG A 667 19.74 -18.07 17.69
N GLY A 668 18.78 -18.93 17.36
CA GLY A 668 18.51 -19.29 15.97
C GLY A 668 19.76 -19.81 15.25
N SER A 669 20.11 -19.22 14.09
CA SER A 669 21.35 -19.52 13.35
C SER A 669 22.56 -18.71 13.81
N MET A 670 22.38 -17.73 14.70
CA MET A 670 23.48 -16.98 15.31
C MET A 670 24.23 -17.87 16.32
N THR A 671 25.48 -17.53 16.61
CA THR A 671 26.30 -18.23 17.61
C THR A 671 25.85 -17.93 19.04
N VAL A 672 25.26 -16.75 19.27
CA VAL A 672 24.75 -16.25 20.56
C VAL A 672 23.45 -15.48 20.33
N ASP A 673 22.65 -15.33 21.38
CA ASP A 673 21.49 -14.45 21.40
C ASP A 673 21.91 -13.04 21.85
N ARG A 674 21.83 -12.08 20.93
CA ARG A 674 22.29 -10.69 21.13
C ARG A 674 21.63 -9.77 20.12
N LEU A 675 21.40 -8.51 20.49
CA LEU A 675 20.89 -7.50 19.56
C LEU A 675 21.91 -7.21 18.45
N VAL A 676 21.42 -7.18 17.22
CA VAL A 676 22.11 -6.65 16.05
C VAL A 676 21.47 -5.30 15.75
N VAL A 677 22.15 -4.23 16.14
CA VAL A 677 21.61 -2.86 16.10
C VAL A 677 21.16 -2.47 14.69
N HIS A 678 21.97 -2.76 13.67
CA HIS A 678 21.65 -2.50 12.26
C HIS A 678 20.56 -3.40 11.65
N ILE A 679 19.97 -4.32 12.42
CA ILE A 679 18.78 -5.07 12.01
C ILE A 679 17.57 -4.60 12.80
N SER A 680 17.73 -4.43 14.12
CA SER A 680 16.60 -4.06 14.99
C SER A 680 16.28 -2.57 14.95
N GLY A 681 17.23 -1.72 14.58
CA GLY A 681 17.10 -0.26 14.54
C GLY A 681 17.05 0.34 13.13
N ASP A 682 17.28 -0.43 12.06
CA ASP A 682 17.20 0.03 10.67
C ASP A 682 15.72 0.15 10.26
N PHE A 683 15.08 1.26 10.62
CA PHE A 683 13.66 1.50 10.45
C PHE A 683 13.38 2.12 9.08
N ASN A 684 14.26 2.99 8.59
CA ASN A 684 14.12 3.59 7.26
C ASN A 684 14.48 2.58 6.14
N GLY A 685 15.18 1.48 6.48
CA GLY A 685 15.55 0.40 5.58
C GLY A 685 16.75 0.70 4.70
N ASP A 686 17.55 1.73 5.00
CA ASP A 686 18.70 2.11 4.19
C ASP A 686 19.94 1.21 4.40
N GLY A 687 19.83 0.22 5.30
CA GLY A 687 20.88 -0.75 5.60
C GLY A 687 21.83 -0.35 6.73
N GLU A 688 21.66 0.86 7.26
CA GLU A 688 22.43 1.47 8.35
C GLU A 688 21.55 1.59 9.61
N TYR A 689 22.18 1.93 10.75
CA TYR A 689 21.48 2.42 11.93
C TYR A 689 22.12 3.74 12.30
N ASP A 690 21.37 4.84 12.16
CA ASP A 690 21.88 6.19 12.40
C ASP A 690 20.84 7.13 13.03
N ALA A 691 20.98 8.44 12.83
CA ALA A 691 20.09 9.43 13.45
C ALA A 691 18.75 9.50 12.74
N GLU A 692 18.71 9.17 11.45
CA GLU A 692 17.54 9.12 10.60
C GLU A 692 16.59 8.01 11.06
N ASP A 693 17.12 6.90 11.55
CA ASP A 693 16.33 5.85 12.23
C ASP A 693 15.73 6.32 13.55
N ILE A 694 16.48 7.08 14.36
CA ILE A 694 15.94 7.66 15.59
C ILE A 694 14.84 8.67 15.24
N ARG A 695 15.00 9.44 14.16
CA ARG A 695 13.96 10.34 13.66
C ARG A 695 12.72 9.56 13.24
N TYR A 696 12.87 8.47 12.48
CA TYR A 696 11.77 7.58 12.13
C TYR A 696 11.05 7.06 13.39
N PHE A 697 11.82 6.61 14.38
CA PHE A 697 11.25 6.09 15.62
C PHE A 697 10.42 7.14 16.35
N ASN A 698 10.95 8.36 16.48
CA ASN A 698 10.24 9.44 17.17
C ASN A 698 9.02 9.93 16.42
N ASP A 699 9.08 9.86 15.08
CA ASP A 699 8.00 10.33 14.21
C ASP A 699 6.82 9.36 14.14
N GLY A 700 7.01 8.07 14.46
CA GLY A 700 5.93 7.09 14.28
C GLY A 700 6.00 5.79 15.06
N LEU A 701 7.02 5.52 15.86
CA LEU A 701 7.14 4.28 16.65
C LEU A 701 7.15 4.51 18.17
N GLY A 702 7.27 5.76 18.61
CA GLY A 702 7.25 6.17 20.01
C GLY A 702 5.85 6.14 20.62
N ILE A 703 5.24 4.96 20.69
CA ILE A 703 3.93 4.76 21.31
C ILE A 703 4.04 4.99 22.82
N ASP A 704 3.12 5.78 23.38
CA ASP A 704 2.99 5.94 24.82
C ASP A 704 2.24 4.71 25.38
N PRO A 705 2.86 3.90 26.26
CA PRO A 705 2.20 2.74 26.84
C PRO A 705 0.98 3.09 27.71
N ALA A 706 0.80 4.35 28.13
CA ALA A 706 -0.35 4.78 28.92
C ALA A 706 -1.61 5.00 28.07
N THR A 707 -1.46 5.50 26.84
CA THR A 707 -2.57 5.79 25.92
C THR A 707 -2.73 4.72 24.84
N GLY A 708 -1.64 4.05 24.46
CA GLY A 708 -1.59 3.15 23.30
C GLY A 708 -1.43 3.88 21.96
N GLU A 709 -1.20 5.20 22.01
CA GLU A 709 -1.13 6.12 20.88
C GLU A 709 0.29 6.67 20.70
N LEU A 710 0.61 7.12 19.49
CA LEU A 710 1.86 7.80 19.19
C LEU A 710 1.96 9.10 19.99
N SER A 711 3.10 9.32 20.64
CA SER A 711 3.43 10.62 21.26
C SER A 711 4.68 11.21 20.62
N ARG A 712 4.49 11.92 19.51
CA ARG A 712 5.58 12.46 18.68
C ARG A 712 6.41 13.50 19.45
N LYS A 713 5.75 14.49 20.05
CA LYS A 713 6.39 15.52 20.89
C LYS A 713 7.24 14.91 22.00
N ALA A 714 6.68 14.02 22.80
CA ALA A 714 7.40 13.39 23.91
C ALA A 714 8.61 12.58 23.43
N SER A 715 8.49 11.91 22.28
CA SER A 715 9.56 11.10 21.70
C SER A 715 10.76 11.95 21.28
N PHE A 716 10.54 13.04 20.54
CA PHE A 716 11.60 13.96 20.14
C PHE A 716 12.26 14.65 21.35
N VAL A 717 11.47 15.11 22.32
CA VAL A 717 11.99 15.71 23.56
C VAL A 717 12.89 14.73 24.31
N ARG A 718 12.47 13.47 24.46
CA ARG A 718 13.23 12.44 25.18
C ARG A 718 14.54 12.09 24.48
N ALA A 719 14.54 12.02 23.15
CA ALA A 719 15.73 11.74 22.37
C ALA A 719 16.79 12.83 22.54
N ASP A 720 16.40 14.10 22.43
CA ASP A 720 17.30 15.24 22.60
C ASP A 720 17.81 15.37 24.03
N GLN A 721 16.96 15.16 25.04
CA GLN A 721 17.38 15.16 26.44
C GLN A 721 18.42 14.07 26.72
N ARG A 722 18.25 12.88 26.13
CA ARG A 722 19.24 11.82 26.24
C ARG A 722 20.54 12.19 25.55
N TRP A 723 20.47 12.75 24.34
CA TRP A 723 21.64 13.20 23.61
C TRP A 723 22.42 14.30 24.34
N GLN A 724 21.71 15.26 24.95
CA GLN A 724 22.29 16.28 25.80
C GLN A 724 23.00 15.69 27.02
N THR A 725 22.43 14.65 27.63
CA THR A 725 23.04 13.94 28.77
C THR A 725 24.36 13.28 28.37
N LEU A 726 24.45 12.72 27.16
CA LEU A 726 25.64 12.04 26.65
C LEU A 726 26.72 13.00 26.14
N THR A 727 26.34 14.08 25.47
CA THR A 727 27.27 14.94 24.70
C THR A 727 27.44 16.35 25.26
N GLY A 728 26.52 16.79 26.11
CA GLY A 728 26.43 18.17 26.59
C GLY A 728 25.78 19.15 25.59
N SER A 729 25.27 18.69 24.45
CA SER A 729 24.59 19.51 23.44
C SER A 729 23.28 18.86 22.98
N VAL A 730 22.28 19.68 22.66
CA VAL A 730 20.99 19.24 22.08
C VAL A 730 21.00 19.27 20.54
N SER A 731 21.76 20.17 19.92
CA SER A 731 21.70 20.45 18.47
C SER A 731 22.53 19.50 17.59
N GLY A 732 22.84 18.29 18.08
CA GLY A 732 23.79 17.39 17.43
C GLY A 732 23.21 16.09 16.93
N LEU A 733 22.02 15.70 17.40
CA LEU A 733 21.42 14.40 17.08
C LEU A 733 20.93 14.36 15.63
N TYR A 734 20.15 15.35 15.19
CA TYR A 734 19.56 15.43 13.85
C TYR A 734 20.34 16.36 12.90
N GLY A 735 21.64 16.50 13.14
CA GLY A 735 22.48 17.46 12.40
C GLY A 735 22.26 18.92 12.82
N ALA A 736 22.81 19.85 12.01
CA ALA A 736 22.79 21.28 12.31
C ALA A 736 21.44 21.89 11.87
N LEU A 737 20.45 21.81 12.75
CA LEU A 737 19.15 22.44 12.54
C LEU A 737 19.20 23.93 12.86
N SER A 738 18.59 24.74 11.99
CA SER A 738 18.45 26.19 12.16
C SER A 738 16.99 26.60 12.19
N LYS A 739 16.69 27.71 12.86
CA LYS A 739 15.37 28.33 12.92
C LYS A 739 15.42 29.66 12.21
N SER A 740 14.39 29.96 11.42
CA SER A 740 14.24 31.25 10.71
C SER A 740 14.35 32.47 11.64
N THR A 741 13.84 32.35 12.87
CA THR A 741 13.91 33.38 13.92
C THR A 741 15.32 33.59 14.50
N GLY A 742 16.27 32.70 14.20
CA GLY A 742 17.63 32.73 14.75
C GLY A 742 17.73 32.31 16.22
N THR A 743 16.64 31.82 16.83
CA THR A 743 16.64 31.35 18.23
C THR A 743 17.44 30.06 18.37
N ALA A 744 17.91 29.78 19.60
CA ALA A 744 18.69 28.59 19.88
C ALA A 744 17.81 27.33 19.84
N TYR A 745 18.41 26.20 19.46
CA TYR A 745 17.78 24.88 19.51
C TYR A 745 17.49 24.46 20.95
N LYS A 746 16.28 23.96 21.19
CA LYS A 746 15.75 23.38 22.42
C LYS A 746 15.38 21.91 22.15
N ALA A 747 15.33 21.10 23.22
CA ALA A 747 14.99 19.69 23.09
C ALA A 747 13.58 19.52 22.50
N GLY A 748 13.46 18.74 21.44
CA GLY A 748 12.22 18.46 20.73
C GLY A 748 11.99 19.27 19.46
N ASP A 749 12.81 20.28 19.17
CA ASP A 749 12.55 21.21 18.06
C ASP A 749 12.60 20.56 16.68
N ALA A 750 13.43 19.51 16.50
CA ALA A 750 13.56 18.82 15.21
C ALA A 750 12.24 18.22 14.67
N ARG A 751 11.21 18.09 15.50
CA ARG A 751 9.88 17.66 15.05
C ARG A 751 9.17 18.70 14.18
N GLY A 752 9.57 19.96 14.27
CA GLY A 752 9.04 21.07 13.47
C GLY A 752 9.65 21.19 12.08
N ASP A 753 10.70 20.44 11.77
CA ASP A 753 11.32 20.37 10.43
C ASP A 753 10.64 19.25 9.64
N VAL A 754 9.57 19.60 8.91
CA VAL A 754 8.67 18.66 8.22
C VAL A 754 8.56 18.93 6.73
N ALA A 755 9.08 20.05 6.23
CA ALA A 755 9.05 20.44 4.83
C ALA A 755 10.34 21.14 4.37
N GLY A 756 10.40 21.52 3.09
CA GLY A 756 11.55 22.20 2.50
C GLY A 756 12.54 21.29 1.75
N SER A 757 12.49 19.97 1.99
CA SER A 757 13.36 19.01 1.27
C SER A 757 13.18 19.07 -0.25
N VAL A 758 14.29 18.91 -0.99
CA VAL A 758 14.30 18.86 -2.46
C VAL A 758 13.49 17.69 -3.04
N ASN A 759 13.29 16.64 -2.25
CA ASN A 759 12.48 15.48 -2.64
C ASN A 759 10.99 15.69 -2.30
N GLY A 760 10.65 16.81 -1.67
CA GLY A 760 9.33 17.09 -1.11
C GLY A 760 9.03 16.22 0.12
N PRO A 761 7.95 16.58 0.85
CA PRO A 761 7.46 15.73 1.91
C PRO A 761 6.76 14.50 1.36
N THR A 762 6.80 13.39 2.10
CA THR A 762 6.07 12.16 1.77
C THR A 762 5.16 11.77 2.93
N ARG A 763 3.85 11.78 2.67
CA ARG A 763 2.86 11.28 3.62
C ARG A 763 3.02 9.78 3.89
N GLY A 764 2.52 9.32 5.03
CA GLY A 764 2.49 7.90 5.40
C GLY A 764 3.73 7.46 6.17
N ALA A 765 4.24 6.26 5.87
CA ALA A 765 5.22 5.61 6.74
C ALA A 765 6.66 6.14 6.65
N GLU A 766 6.99 6.95 5.65
CA GLU A 766 8.36 7.42 5.50
C GLU A 766 8.44 8.93 5.70
N PRO A 767 8.85 9.42 6.88
CA PRO A 767 8.93 10.85 7.14
C PRO A 767 10.13 11.47 6.42
N ARG A 768 9.92 11.83 5.16
CA ARG A 768 10.83 12.65 4.36
C ARG A 768 10.15 14.00 4.21
N GLY A 769 10.89 15.09 4.33
CA GLY A 769 10.33 16.43 4.30
C GLY A 769 11.31 17.45 4.85
N HIS A 770 12.05 17.06 5.89
CA HIS A 770 13.05 17.90 6.55
C HIS A 770 14.20 18.36 5.64
N ASP A 771 14.64 19.59 5.84
CA ASP A 771 15.80 20.19 5.15
C ASP A 771 16.86 20.80 6.08
N GLY A 772 16.65 20.71 7.41
CA GLY A 772 17.52 21.28 8.43
C GLY A 772 17.18 22.73 8.79
N VAL A 773 16.08 23.29 8.29
CA VAL A 773 15.67 24.68 8.54
C VAL A 773 14.19 24.77 8.88
N ILE A 774 13.86 25.07 10.13
CA ILE A 774 12.46 25.32 10.53
C ILE A 774 12.05 26.74 10.12
N ASN A 775 11.12 26.84 9.17
CA ASN A 775 10.69 28.09 8.56
C ASN A 775 9.24 28.05 8.06
N CYS A 776 8.83 29.05 7.28
CA CYS A 776 7.47 29.15 6.74
C CYS A 776 7.05 27.97 5.85
N ALA A 777 8.00 27.25 5.23
CA ALA A 777 7.70 26.03 4.49
C ALA A 777 7.08 24.96 5.40
N ASP A 778 7.60 24.81 6.62
CA ASP A 778 7.10 23.85 7.61
C ASP A 778 5.72 24.26 8.13
N VAL A 779 5.56 25.52 8.52
CA VAL A 779 4.27 26.04 9.03
C VAL A 779 3.18 25.88 7.97
N ASN A 780 3.46 26.23 6.72
CA ASN A 780 2.51 26.05 5.62
C ASN A 780 2.19 24.58 5.35
N TYR A 781 3.14 23.67 5.58
CA TYR A 781 2.90 22.24 5.44
C TYR A 781 1.98 21.72 6.55
N VAL A 782 2.14 22.18 7.80
CA VAL A 782 1.22 21.86 8.89
C VAL A 782 -0.20 22.32 8.57
N CYS A 783 -0.39 23.58 8.15
CA CYS A 783 -1.70 24.11 7.73
C CYS A 783 -2.37 23.28 6.62
N ALA A 784 -1.59 22.84 5.62
CA ALA A 784 -2.13 22.05 4.50
C ALA A 784 -2.67 20.69 4.96
N ASN A 785 -2.19 20.20 6.11
CA ASN A 785 -2.49 18.88 6.65
C ASN A 785 -3.53 18.88 7.77
N PHE A 786 -4.27 19.98 7.98
CA PHE A 786 -5.28 20.01 9.03
C PHE A 786 -6.32 18.88 8.96
N ILE A 787 -6.57 18.24 10.10
CA ILE A 787 -7.53 17.18 10.43
C ILE A 787 -7.84 17.21 11.93
N SER A 788 -9.07 16.85 12.30
CA SER A 788 -9.53 16.88 13.70
C SER A 788 -9.66 15.50 14.36
N ASP A 789 -9.27 14.44 13.64
CA ASP A 789 -9.29 13.05 14.13
C ASP A 789 -8.49 12.18 13.15
N TRP A 790 -7.27 11.79 13.50
CA TRP A 790 -6.48 10.86 12.68
C TRP A 790 -7.18 9.51 12.48
N SER A 791 -8.02 9.06 13.42
CA SER A 791 -8.67 7.75 13.32
C SER A 791 -9.78 7.70 12.24
N ASP A 792 -10.28 8.87 11.77
CA ASP A 792 -11.16 8.97 10.61
C ASP A 792 -10.37 8.80 9.32
N THR A 793 -10.39 7.59 8.77
CA THR A 793 -9.77 7.25 7.48
C THR A 793 -10.17 8.19 6.35
N THR A 794 -11.38 8.76 6.34
CA THR A 794 -11.81 9.67 5.26
C THR A 794 -11.10 11.00 5.34
N ALA A 795 -10.98 11.58 6.54
CA ALA A 795 -10.21 12.79 6.77
C ALA A 795 -8.72 12.53 6.53
N ALA A 796 -8.19 11.46 7.09
CA ALA A 796 -6.76 11.13 7.06
C ALA A 796 -6.22 10.68 5.69
N ALA A 797 -7.06 10.22 4.76
CA ALA A 797 -6.64 9.65 3.47
C ALA A 797 -5.73 10.55 2.60
N THR A 798 -5.74 11.86 2.85
CA THR A 798 -4.97 12.84 2.07
C THR A 798 -4.00 13.65 2.92
N LYS A 799 -3.73 13.19 4.14
CA LYS A 799 -3.14 14.00 5.21
C LYS A 799 -1.91 13.32 5.79
N ASP A 800 -1.06 14.10 6.44
CA ASP A 800 0.23 13.66 6.96
C ASP A 800 0.33 13.92 8.47
N LEU A 801 0.26 12.84 9.25
CA LEU A 801 0.38 12.88 10.71
C LEU A 801 1.75 13.37 11.21
N SER A 802 2.78 13.43 10.37
CA SER A 802 4.04 14.08 10.79
C SER A 802 3.88 15.56 11.11
N CYS A 803 2.74 16.17 10.74
CA CYS A 803 2.36 17.53 11.10
C CYS A 803 1.80 17.70 12.52
N ASP A 804 1.53 16.60 13.24
CA ASP A 804 1.18 16.63 14.66
C ASP A 804 2.42 17.05 15.48
N MET A 805 2.38 18.27 16.02
CA MET A 805 3.44 18.95 16.75
C MET A 805 3.28 18.86 18.26
N ASP A 806 2.07 18.67 18.77
CA ASP A 806 1.80 18.61 20.21
C ASP A 806 1.58 17.18 20.75
N GLY A 807 1.32 16.22 19.85
CA GLY A 807 1.27 14.78 20.09
C GLY A 807 -0.11 14.25 20.47
N ASP A 808 -1.19 14.89 20.04
CA ASP A 808 -2.57 14.50 20.37
C ASP A 808 -3.32 13.72 19.27
N LEU A 809 -2.64 13.40 18.15
CA LEU A 809 -3.17 12.75 16.95
C LEU A 809 -4.16 13.59 16.13
N ASP A 810 -4.29 14.87 16.44
CA ASP A 810 -4.93 15.83 15.56
C ASP A 810 -3.86 16.66 14.84
N VAL A 811 -4.26 17.29 13.72
CA VAL A 811 -3.41 18.28 13.06
C VAL A 811 -4.26 19.52 12.91
N ASP A 812 -4.06 20.53 13.73
CA ASP A 812 -4.88 21.72 13.72
C ASP A 812 -4.07 22.99 14.02
N PHE A 813 -4.77 24.07 14.40
CA PHE A 813 -4.09 25.33 14.64
C PHE A 813 -3.25 25.31 15.93
N ASP A 814 -3.52 24.43 16.89
CA ASP A 814 -2.69 24.26 18.08
C ASP A 814 -1.30 23.70 17.70
N ASP A 815 -1.18 22.92 16.62
CA ASP A 815 0.12 22.52 16.07
C ASP A 815 0.89 23.68 15.46
N VAL A 816 0.20 24.57 14.76
CA VAL A 816 0.81 25.82 14.25
C VAL A 816 1.31 26.66 15.41
N ARG A 817 0.51 26.79 16.48
CA ARG A 817 0.93 27.50 17.69
C ARG A 817 2.11 26.86 18.37
N GLU A 818 2.13 25.53 18.51
CA GLU A 818 3.28 24.82 19.08
C GLU A 818 4.54 25.06 18.23
N LEU A 819 4.41 25.01 16.90
CA LEU A 819 5.51 25.27 15.96
C LEU A 819 6.03 26.71 16.04
N VAL A 820 5.15 27.71 16.16
CA VAL A 820 5.52 29.12 16.21
C VAL A 820 6.01 29.55 17.60
N GLU A 821 5.23 29.26 18.63
CA GLU A 821 5.44 29.76 20.00
C GLU A 821 6.46 28.93 20.77
N GLN A 822 6.49 27.60 20.61
CA GLN A 822 7.40 26.73 21.37
C GLN A 822 8.67 26.39 20.60
N ILE A 823 8.55 26.04 19.32
CA ILE A 823 9.68 25.60 18.49
C ILE A 823 10.42 26.81 17.91
N LEU A 824 9.75 27.66 17.13
CA LEU A 824 10.39 28.86 16.54
C LEU A 824 10.70 29.93 17.60
N ASP A 825 10.04 29.84 18.77
CA ASP A 825 10.27 30.70 19.93
C ASP A 825 10.05 32.18 19.60
N THR A 826 8.96 32.44 18.86
CA THR A 826 8.45 33.78 18.55
C THR A 826 6.97 33.87 18.96
N GLN A 827 6.30 34.96 18.60
CA GLN A 827 4.89 35.18 18.90
C GLN A 827 4.02 34.95 17.66
N ILE A 828 2.76 34.55 17.83
CA ILE A 828 1.82 34.25 16.73
C ILE A 828 1.58 35.42 15.75
N GLY A 829 1.98 36.64 16.08
CA GLY A 829 1.89 37.78 15.16
C GLY A 829 3.12 38.00 14.27
N ASP A 830 4.19 37.24 14.45
CA ASP A 830 5.43 37.31 13.64
C ASP A 830 5.27 36.42 12.40
N VAL A 831 4.49 36.90 11.42
CA VAL A 831 4.09 36.11 10.24
C VAL A 831 5.23 35.90 9.26
N ASN A 832 6.29 36.71 9.33
CA ASN A 832 7.48 36.54 8.49
C ASN A 832 8.59 35.70 9.15
N LEU A 833 8.41 35.34 10.43
CA LEU A 833 9.33 34.55 11.26
C LEU A 833 10.73 35.16 11.39
N ASP A 834 10.83 36.50 11.40
CA ASP A 834 12.09 37.22 11.61
C ASP A 834 12.45 37.41 13.10
N GLY A 835 11.58 36.93 14.00
CA GLY A 835 11.74 36.94 15.44
C GLY A 835 11.13 38.16 16.14
N VAL A 836 10.51 39.09 15.40
CA VAL A 836 9.91 40.31 15.99
C VAL A 836 8.63 40.74 15.29
N ILE A 837 7.53 40.85 16.05
CA ILE A 837 6.29 41.43 15.51
C ILE A 837 6.48 42.93 15.21
N ASN A 838 6.40 43.30 13.94
CA ASN A 838 6.63 44.66 13.48
C ASN A 838 5.81 45.01 12.23
N SER A 839 5.98 46.22 11.69
CA SER A 839 5.19 46.70 10.55
C SER A 839 5.32 45.84 9.28
N ALA A 840 6.37 45.03 9.15
CA ALA A 840 6.53 44.07 8.06
C ALA A 840 5.47 42.97 8.14
N ASP A 841 5.16 42.47 9.33
CA ASP A 841 4.14 41.46 9.57
C ASP A 841 2.76 42.00 9.23
N ALA A 842 2.42 43.18 9.75
CA ALA A 842 1.16 43.84 9.44
C ALA A 842 1.02 44.11 7.94
N ALA A 843 2.12 44.38 7.24
CA ALA A 843 2.10 44.58 5.79
C ALA A 843 1.81 43.28 5.02
N ILE A 844 2.27 42.12 5.50
CA ILE A 844 1.94 40.81 4.92
C ILE A 844 0.46 40.51 5.09
N VAL A 845 -0.07 40.62 6.32
CA VAL A 845 -1.50 40.43 6.58
C VAL A 845 -2.34 41.38 5.73
N THR A 846 -2.00 42.67 5.71
CA THR A 846 -2.71 43.68 4.93
C THR A 846 -2.69 43.38 3.43
N ALA A 847 -1.58 42.85 2.91
CA ALA A 847 -1.45 42.50 1.50
C ALA A 847 -2.33 41.29 1.12
N ASN A 848 -2.70 40.45 2.08
CA ASN A 848 -3.48 39.24 1.88
C ASN A 848 -4.94 39.32 2.36
N LEU A 849 -5.39 40.45 2.91
CA LEU A 849 -6.77 40.63 3.37
C LEU A 849 -7.82 40.18 2.32
N GLY A 850 -8.71 39.29 2.75
CA GLY A 850 -9.78 38.70 1.95
C GLY A 850 -9.37 37.47 1.13
N ASN A 851 -8.10 37.06 1.17
CA ASN A 851 -7.64 35.82 0.53
C ASN A 851 -7.66 34.66 1.54
N ALA A 852 -7.82 33.44 1.02
CA ALA A 852 -7.49 32.25 1.79
C ALA A 852 -5.96 32.17 1.97
N GLY A 853 -5.50 31.71 3.12
CA GLY A 853 -4.08 31.62 3.44
C GLY A 853 -3.81 30.68 4.61
N CYS A 854 -2.53 30.53 4.95
CA CYS A 854 -2.07 29.97 6.22
C CYS A 854 -1.38 31.08 7.04
N TYR A 855 -0.86 30.73 8.23
CA TYR A 855 -0.05 31.57 9.10
C TYR A 855 0.90 32.52 8.36
N CYS A 856 1.77 32.02 7.47
CA CYS A 856 2.75 32.85 6.78
C CYS A 856 2.15 33.77 5.69
N ASP A 857 0.90 33.53 5.28
CA ASP A 857 0.14 34.46 4.44
C ASP A 857 -0.57 35.53 5.29
N GLY A 858 -0.63 35.35 6.61
CA GLY A 858 -1.23 36.26 7.57
C GLY A 858 -2.50 35.75 8.23
N ASP A 859 -2.89 34.50 8.07
CA ASP A 859 -4.00 33.87 8.82
C ASP A 859 -3.47 33.36 10.17
N VAL A 860 -3.45 34.25 11.16
CA VAL A 860 -2.83 34.02 12.48
C VAL A 860 -3.82 33.48 13.50
N ASN A 861 -5.08 33.24 13.10
CA ASN A 861 -6.09 32.59 13.94
C ASN A 861 -6.53 31.20 13.41
N GLY A 862 -6.12 30.83 12.19
CA GLY A 862 -6.39 29.53 11.58
C GLY A 862 -7.80 29.34 11.04
N ASP A 863 -8.57 30.42 10.81
CA ASP A 863 -9.95 30.34 10.31
C ASP A 863 -10.04 30.10 8.78
N GLY A 864 -8.89 30.09 8.11
CA GLY A 864 -8.72 29.83 6.69
C GLY A 864 -8.82 31.08 5.81
N VAL A 865 -9.01 32.27 6.39
CA VAL A 865 -9.16 33.53 5.66
C VAL A 865 -8.45 34.67 6.37
N VAL A 866 -7.46 35.28 5.69
CA VAL A 866 -6.80 36.48 6.19
C VAL A 866 -7.78 37.66 6.25
N ASN A 867 -8.12 38.14 7.45
CA ASN A 867 -9.14 39.15 7.67
C ASN A 867 -8.75 40.18 8.75
N ASP A 868 -9.69 41.05 9.13
CA ASP A 868 -9.42 42.14 10.09
C ASP A 868 -9.10 41.60 11.51
N ASP A 869 -9.56 40.39 11.85
CA ASP A 869 -9.21 39.75 13.12
C ASP A 869 -7.74 39.32 13.16
N ASP A 870 -7.21 38.82 12.04
CA ASP A 870 -5.77 38.51 11.92
C ASP A 870 -4.90 39.76 12.04
N LEU A 871 -5.31 40.81 11.31
CA LEU A 871 -4.60 42.09 11.38
C LEU A 871 -4.64 42.63 12.80
N ARG A 872 -5.77 42.48 13.50
CA ARG A 872 -5.88 42.87 14.91
C ARG A 872 -4.93 42.09 15.79
N ILE A 873 -4.79 40.77 15.61
CA ILE A 873 -3.84 39.94 16.38
C ILE A 873 -2.40 40.41 16.18
N VAL A 874 -1.97 40.60 14.92
CA VAL A 874 -0.60 41.09 14.61
C VAL A 874 -0.36 42.50 15.17
N LEU A 875 -1.31 43.42 14.97
CA LEU A 875 -1.19 44.79 15.50
C LEU A 875 -1.19 44.82 17.03
N CYS A 876 -1.92 43.91 17.68
CA CYS A 876 -1.88 43.78 19.14
C CYS A 876 -0.50 43.34 19.62
N GLY A 877 0.15 42.39 18.94
CA GLY A 877 1.50 41.95 19.28
C GLY A 877 2.58 43.03 19.16
N GLN A 878 2.35 44.07 18.34
CA GLN A 878 3.26 45.23 18.24
C GLN A 878 3.14 46.22 19.40
N THR A 879 2.11 46.08 20.25
CA THR A 879 1.75 47.10 21.22
C THR A 879 2.09 46.65 22.63
N LEU A 880 2.83 47.48 23.38
CA LEU A 880 3.08 47.21 24.79
C LEU A 880 1.75 47.32 25.56
N VAL A 881 1.36 46.29 26.28
CA VAL A 881 0.13 46.30 27.09
C VAL A 881 0.20 47.45 28.08
N GLY A 882 -0.82 48.33 28.11
CA GLY A 882 -0.83 49.56 28.91
C GLY A 882 -0.14 50.77 28.26
N ASP A 883 0.49 50.67 27.09
CA ASP A 883 1.04 51.82 26.36
C ASP A 883 -0.07 52.49 25.52
N ALA A 884 -1.00 53.15 26.20
CA ALA A 884 -2.20 53.70 25.60
C ALA A 884 -1.94 54.87 24.66
N ASN A 885 -0.74 55.48 24.71
CA ASN A 885 -0.35 56.53 23.78
C ASN A 885 0.59 56.03 22.65
N CYS A 886 1.04 54.77 22.71
CA CYS A 886 1.93 54.09 21.78
C CYS A 886 3.28 54.79 21.59
N ASP A 887 3.87 55.34 22.67
CA ASP A 887 5.20 55.96 22.66
C ASP A 887 6.33 54.97 22.98
N GLY A 888 5.98 53.71 23.26
CA GLY A 888 6.89 52.62 23.59
C GLY A 888 7.20 52.53 25.08
N SER A 889 6.44 53.17 25.98
CA SER A 889 6.70 53.16 27.41
C SER A 889 5.43 53.29 28.25
N VAL A 890 5.09 52.29 29.07
CA VAL A 890 3.96 52.41 30.01
C VAL A 890 4.33 53.31 31.19
N ASN A 891 3.73 54.50 31.23
CA ASN A 891 4.00 55.53 32.22
C ASN A 891 2.77 56.41 32.49
N ASN A 892 2.94 57.53 33.20
CA ASN A 892 1.82 58.38 33.58
C ASN A 892 1.16 59.11 32.38
N PHE A 893 1.82 59.17 31.21
CA PHE A 893 1.27 59.71 29.97
C PHE A 893 0.26 58.77 29.30
N ASP A 894 0.17 57.52 29.73
CA ASP A 894 -0.82 56.55 29.24
C ASP A 894 -2.16 56.62 29.96
N ILE A 895 -2.19 57.19 31.17
CA ILE A 895 -3.40 57.24 32.01
C ILE A 895 -4.56 57.89 31.26
N ASP A 896 -4.29 59.03 30.65
CA ASP A 896 -5.33 59.79 29.99
C ASP A 896 -5.91 59.09 28.75
N PRO A 897 -5.09 58.61 27.78
CA PRO A 897 -5.61 57.82 26.67
C PRO A 897 -6.23 56.49 27.11
N PHE A 898 -5.74 55.87 28.18
CA PHE A 898 -6.34 54.67 28.75
C PHE A 898 -7.75 54.93 29.27
N VAL A 899 -7.93 55.97 30.11
CA VAL A 899 -9.24 56.38 30.62
C VAL A 899 -10.17 56.80 29.47
N ALA A 900 -9.64 57.50 28.46
CA ALA A 900 -10.40 57.84 27.27
C ALA A 900 -10.90 56.59 26.53
N GLY A 901 -10.04 55.56 26.42
CA GLY A 901 -10.38 54.28 25.82
C GLY A 901 -11.47 53.53 26.57
N ILE A 902 -11.42 53.50 27.91
CA ILE A 902 -12.47 52.89 28.76
C ILE A 902 -13.81 53.61 28.64
N LEU A 903 -13.80 54.94 28.52
CA LEU A 903 -15.03 55.73 28.42
C LEU A 903 -15.72 55.60 27.06
N ASP A 904 -14.97 55.23 26.03
CA ASP A 904 -15.48 55.04 24.68
C ASP A 904 -14.81 53.86 23.96
N PRO A 905 -15.01 52.61 24.44
CA PRO A 905 -14.28 51.44 23.96
C PRO A 905 -14.66 51.05 22.53
N LEU A 906 -15.72 51.63 21.96
CA LEU A 906 -16.18 51.36 20.60
C LEU A 906 -15.93 52.51 19.62
N SER A 907 -15.40 53.66 20.06
CA SER A 907 -15.19 54.79 19.13
C SER A 907 -14.03 54.54 18.17
N PRO A 908 -14.25 54.73 16.85
CA PRO A 908 -13.20 54.60 15.83
C PRO A 908 -12.26 55.82 15.77
N THR A 909 -12.49 56.86 16.58
CA THR A 909 -11.65 58.07 16.61
C THR A 909 -11.30 58.50 18.03
N PRO A 910 -10.05 58.91 18.30
CA PRO A 910 -9.65 59.39 19.62
C PRO A 910 -10.42 60.67 19.99
N PRO A 911 -10.76 60.88 21.28
CA PRO A 911 -11.37 62.12 21.74
C PRO A 911 -10.54 63.35 21.36
N SER A 912 -11.21 64.42 20.91
CA SER A 912 -10.56 65.65 20.48
C SER A 912 -9.70 66.24 21.61
N GLY A 913 -8.39 66.32 21.41
CA GLY A 913 -7.43 66.83 22.40
C GLY A 913 -6.35 65.82 22.81
N TYR A 914 -6.53 64.55 22.48
CA TYR A 914 -5.51 63.51 22.60
C TYR A 914 -4.97 63.14 21.23
N ALA A 915 -3.65 62.96 21.12
CA ALA A 915 -2.99 62.64 19.85
C ALA A 915 -2.15 61.33 19.92
N PRO A 916 -2.70 60.19 20.37
CA PRO A 916 -2.23 58.94 19.79
C PRO A 916 -2.52 59.02 18.28
N SER A 917 -1.63 58.47 17.45
CA SER A 917 -1.92 58.32 16.03
C SER A 917 -3.27 57.60 15.87
N ALA A 918 -4.01 57.86 14.79
CA ALA A 918 -5.26 57.12 14.54
C ALA A 918 -5.03 55.59 14.54
N ASP A 919 -3.82 55.17 14.13
CA ASP A 919 -3.35 53.79 14.19
C ASP A 919 -3.24 53.28 15.64
N CYS A 920 -2.63 54.04 16.55
CA CYS A 920 -2.58 53.68 17.97
C CYS A 920 -3.97 53.54 18.61
N TRP A 921 -4.90 54.45 18.29
CA TRP A 921 -6.26 54.39 18.83
C TRP A 921 -7.07 53.18 18.34
N ASN A 922 -6.81 52.74 17.11
CA ASN A 922 -7.44 51.53 16.56
C ASN A 922 -7.00 50.25 17.29
N ARG A 923 -5.84 50.29 17.97
CA ARG A 923 -5.27 49.19 18.75
C ARG A 923 -5.68 49.22 20.24
N ARG A 924 -6.69 50.00 20.61
CA ARG A 924 -7.07 50.19 22.03
C ARG A 924 -7.50 48.94 22.77
N LEU A 925 -8.04 47.95 22.08
CA LEU A 925 -8.31 46.66 22.70
C LEU A 925 -7.00 45.97 23.11
N CYS A 926 -5.92 46.16 22.35
CA CYS A 926 -4.62 45.53 22.59
C CYS A 926 -3.87 46.14 23.77
N TRP A 927 -3.82 47.47 23.87
CA TRP A 927 -3.17 48.14 25.01
C TRP A 927 -4.10 48.32 26.20
N GLY A 928 -5.42 48.21 25.99
CA GLY A 928 -6.44 48.50 26.99
C GLY A 928 -6.94 47.27 27.76
N ASP A 929 -6.99 46.10 27.15
CA ASP A 929 -7.30 44.83 27.82
C ASP A 929 -6.10 44.31 28.60
N VAL A 930 -5.75 45.02 29.67
CA VAL A 930 -4.60 44.69 30.51
C VAL A 930 -4.90 43.48 31.40
N SER A 931 -6.18 43.13 31.59
CA SER A 931 -6.59 41.93 32.32
C SER A 931 -6.55 40.64 31.49
N GLY A 932 -6.53 40.75 30.15
CA GLY A 932 -6.47 39.63 29.22
C GLY A 932 -7.79 38.87 29.08
N ASP A 933 -8.93 39.50 29.38
CA ASP A 933 -10.26 38.87 29.33
C ASP A 933 -11.00 39.13 28.00
N ALA A 934 -10.30 39.71 27.01
CA ALA A 934 -10.79 40.16 25.72
C ALA A 934 -11.78 41.33 25.78
N LEU A 935 -11.92 42.00 26.93
CA LEU A 935 -12.87 43.09 27.13
C LEU A 935 -12.18 44.33 27.73
N PHE A 936 -11.94 45.36 26.92
CA PHE A 936 -11.47 46.63 27.48
C PHE A 936 -12.57 47.38 28.26
N ASN A 937 -12.53 47.30 29.58
CA ASN A 937 -13.53 47.81 30.50
C ASN A 937 -12.93 48.27 31.85
N ASN A 938 -13.76 48.48 32.88
CA ASN A 938 -13.28 48.97 34.18
C ASN A 938 -12.45 47.95 34.99
N PHE A 939 -12.48 46.67 34.63
CA PHE A 939 -11.67 45.61 35.25
C PHE A 939 -10.19 45.70 34.84
N ASP A 940 -9.87 46.41 33.76
CA ASP A 940 -8.49 46.65 33.33
C ASP A 940 -7.77 47.76 34.11
N ILE A 941 -8.50 48.56 34.90
CA ILE A 941 -7.91 49.70 35.63
C ILE A 941 -6.86 49.25 36.64
N ASP A 942 -7.16 48.22 37.44
CA ASP A 942 -6.24 47.75 38.49
C ASP A 942 -4.98 47.11 37.88
N PRO A 943 -5.08 46.20 36.88
CA PRO A 943 -3.93 45.70 36.12
C PRO A 943 -3.13 46.82 35.42
N PHE A 944 -3.80 47.80 34.81
CA PHE A 944 -3.14 48.94 34.18
C PHE A 944 -2.35 49.81 35.18
N VAL A 945 -2.90 50.04 36.36
CA VAL A 945 -2.17 50.72 37.43
C VAL A 945 -0.96 49.90 37.87
N ALA A 946 -1.06 48.56 37.90
CA ALA A 946 0.08 47.69 38.16
C ALA A 946 1.17 47.79 37.07
N CYS A 947 0.79 47.88 35.79
CA CYS A 947 1.72 48.19 34.68
C CYS A 947 2.48 49.50 34.91
N ILE A 948 1.77 50.59 35.20
CA ILE A 948 2.40 51.91 35.40
C ILE A 948 3.40 51.87 36.57
N ILE A 949 3.02 51.23 37.68
CA ILE A 949 3.86 51.15 38.89
C ILE A 949 5.11 50.31 38.64
N SER A 950 5.00 49.23 37.86
CA SER A 950 6.14 48.38 37.52
C SER A 950 7.06 49.03 36.49
N SER A 951 6.55 49.95 35.65
CA SER A 951 7.30 50.64 34.60
C SER A 951 8.16 49.67 33.77
N PRO A 952 7.54 48.62 33.18
CA PRO A 952 8.27 47.59 32.45
C PRO A 952 9.08 48.24 31.33
N LEU A 953 10.33 47.79 31.18
CA LEU A 953 11.14 48.21 30.04
C LEU A 953 10.50 47.69 28.74
N PRO A 954 10.79 48.31 27.57
CA PRO A 954 10.36 47.77 26.28
C PRO A 954 10.74 46.29 26.17
N GLY A 955 9.73 45.41 26.08
CA GLY A 955 9.91 43.94 26.03
C GLY A 955 9.67 43.19 27.35
N GLU A 956 9.40 43.88 28.47
CA GLU A 956 8.96 43.24 29.72
C GLU A 956 7.43 43.22 29.81
N SER A 957 6.84 42.08 30.20
CA SER A 957 5.40 41.95 30.41
C SER A 957 4.97 42.66 31.69
N CYS A 958 3.82 43.34 31.65
CA CYS A 958 3.19 43.84 32.87
C CYS A 958 2.84 42.71 33.86
N PRO A 959 2.96 42.95 35.17
CA PRO A 959 2.66 41.98 36.22
C PRO A 959 1.17 41.71 36.44
#